data_AF-A0A965C6H8-F1
#
_entry.id   AF-A0A965C6H8-F1
#
_cell.length_a   1.000
_cell.length_b   1.000
_cell.length_c   1.000
_cell.angle_alpha   90.00
_cell.angle_beta   90.00
_cell.angle_gamma   90.00
#
_symmetry.space_group_name_H-M   'P 1'
#
loop_
_entity.id
_entity.type
_entity.pdbx_description
1 polymer ?
#
loop_
_entity_poly.entity_id
_entity_poly.type
_entity_poly.pdbx_seq_one_letter_code
_entity_poly.pdbx_strand_id
1 'polypeptide(L)'
;MAGLLDQSGAFVGYPQLQRQAARMRAAAQGRIPENLPDPRTYGFISGLLGISPDELGMSVLSPNTQAAKEAAYYGYQLGNASQIAPVVVPAARATMSGVKSLGEEMATRVATGQSILPSLLEEPPIAMFAAAPTSARQGVGKSKNRVGTTGQYVGAPQGIDSPQKLAAMRANYMKDVNQGIAGRDWYDDASKWISEVAPENRSQAIADAIGVSSQGTGVDSNLGFAVKGINQFAAGLPVETGRFPSNQSPLIQNALAGIQQHLGPKRQPFASNLSVEWNPSMAQYPVHDIWQGRAFGYKTPEGKPWDAGFSPQQHAFMDQQMVAIQDQLNNAKSGGFTNWNPLNTQAAAWTGAKIRSGDLLPSDAAMHYGDFSPKYQAMATHEQATGAGIGHIENLLSMPYEERLAFQNAVPWTDQRGRDMIYGSGGLLVEPSTKAVGAYTPKATGLLEVNPAEVARPLVQQSGGAIIPSDAQMLNIGESSRAYIDAQNAGAWHKIIPDTQTSAAERNSINIPLDKSPTPEQMSKLSELATQNGMFAVDTGKGVNLINDPYSSIGKSRTGITLSKEIKGNLGATLKDVIGDTGQRVKIETGYQDYESLWKDVGKGKATKQFLDTLKTNEQFAQSIEPALQQKALANMQRDAEFAKRTGGKVREDIQKAREIFAAKGIAGLTAALASGVVLAEPARAVLDPSQLQ
;
A
#
# COMPACT_ATOMS: atom_id res chain seq x y z
N MET A 1 -27.00 18.73 -35.40
CA MET A 1 -28.20 19.55 -35.14
C MET A 1 -29.01 18.88 -34.06
N ALA A 2 -29.60 19.70 -33.19
CA ALA A 2 -30.18 19.34 -31.90
C ALA A 2 -31.35 18.36 -31.98
N GLY A 3 -31.47 17.51 -30.95
CA GLY A 3 -32.65 16.69 -30.74
C GLY A 3 -32.42 15.57 -29.74
N LEU A 4 -32.43 15.89 -28.44
CA LEU A 4 -33.04 15.07 -27.39
C LEU A 4 -32.91 15.79 -26.04
N LEU A 5 -33.99 15.74 -25.27
CA LEU A 5 -34.22 16.31 -23.92
C LEU A 5 -34.90 17.69 -23.85
N ASP A 6 -36.14 17.72 -24.35
CA ASP A 6 -37.24 18.34 -23.60
C ASP A 6 -37.89 17.25 -22.71
N GLN A 7 -37.64 17.31 -21.41
CA GLN A 7 -38.57 16.82 -20.39
C GLN A 7 -38.79 17.96 -19.39
N SER A 8 -39.52 18.97 -19.85
CA SER A 8 -40.24 19.91 -19.01
C SER A 8 -41.38 19.20 -18.28
N GLY A 9 -41.34 19.20 -16.94
CA GLY A 9 -42.43 18.62 -16.16
C GLY A 9 -42.37 18.70 -14.63
N ALA A 10 -41.28 19.19 -14.01
CA ALA A 10 -41.17 19.08 -12.54
C ALA A 10 -41.68 20.27 -11.71
N PHE A 11 -41.95 21.45 -12.29
CA PHE A 11 -42.39 22.61 -11.49
C PHE A 11 -43.36 23.52 -12.25
N VAL A 12 -44.57 23.00 -12.46
CA VAL A 12 -45.75 23.80 -12.84
C VAL A 12 -46.54 24.06 -11.54
N GLY A 13 -46.62 25.33 -11.12
CA GLY A 13 -47.44 25.74 -9.98
C GLY A 13 -46.77 26.65 -8.94
N TYR A 14 -45.44 26.81 -8.97
CA TYR A 14 -44.72 27.63 -7.97
C TYR A 14 -43.89 28.75 -8.63
N PRO A 15 -44.49 29.95 -8.82
CA PRO A 15 -43.80 31.09 -9.44
C PRO A 15 -42.57 31.59 -8.64
N GLN A 16 -42.41 31.16 -7.39
CA GLN A 16 -41.21 31.44 -6.61
C GLN A 16 -40.02 30.55 -7.01
N LEU A 17 -40.26 29.25 -7.29
CA LEU A 17 -39.23 28.31 -7.71
C LEU A 17 -38.75 28.55 -9.14
N GLN A 18 -39.64 29.00 -10.04
CA GLN A 18 -39.24 29.44 -11.39
C GLN A 18 -38.38 30.72 -11.35
N ARG A 19 -38.69 31.66 -10.43
CA ARG A 19 -37.86 32.84 -10.19
C ARG A 19 -36.52 32.49 -9.53
N GLN A 20 -36.49 31.47 -8.67
CA GLN A 20 -35.25 30.95 -8.08
C GLN A 20 -34.40 30.23 -9.13
N ALA A 21 -34.99 29.43 -10.02
CA ALA A 21 -34.30 28.80 -11.13
C ALA A 21 -33.80 29.81 -12.17
N ALA A 22 -34.56 30.88 -12.45
CA ALA A 22 -34.12 31.99 -13.29
C ALA A 22 -33.00 32.80 -12.63
N ARG A 23 -33.03 33.03 -11.30
CA ARG A 23 -31.93 33.63 -10.53
C ARG A 23 -30.70 32.73 -10.48
N MET A 24 -30.88 31.41 -10.40
CA MET A 24 -29.79 30.43 -10.45
C MET A 24 -29.17 30.36 -11.86
N ARG A 25 -29.98 30.47 -12.92
CA ARG A 25 -29.48 30.59 -14.30
C ARG A 25 -28.82 31.95 -14.58
N ALA A 26 -29.33 33.03 -14.02
CA ALA A 26 -28.71 34.36 -14.10
C ALA A 26 -27.42 34.45 -13.26
N ALA A 27 -27.34 33.73 -12.13
CA ALA A 27 -26.13 33.57 -11.33
C ALA A 27 -25.11 32.65 -12.04
N ALA A 28 -25.56 31.60 -12.73
CA ALA A 28 -24.72 30.74 -13.55
C ALA A 28 -24.23 31.43 -14.84
N GLN A 29 -24.96 32.43 -15.34
CA GLN A 29 -24.54 33.30 -16.46
C GLN A 29 -23.67 34.49 -15.99
N GLY A 30 -23.44 34.62 -14.68
CA GLY A 30 -22.58 35.64 -14.07
C GLY A 30 -21.15 35.13 -13.82
N ARG A 31 -20.34 35.12 -14.88
CA ARG A 31 -18.86 34.95 -14.92
C ARG A 31 -18.32 33.57 -14.55
N ILE A 32 -18.20 32.72 -15.58
CA ILE A 32 -17.23 31.62 -15.64
C ILE A 32 -15.81 32.26 -15.58
N PRO A 33 -15.04 32.07 -14.49
CA PRO A 33 -13.73 32.73 -14.30
C PRO A 33 -12.71 32.44 -15.42
N GLU A 34 -12.90 31.35 -16.15
CA GLU A 34 -12.02 30.87 -17.22
C GLU A 34 -12.02 31.77 -18.47
N ASN A 35 -13.03 32.63 -18.64
CA ASN A 35 -13.16 33.56 -19.77
C ASN A 35 -12.76 35.01 -19.42
N LEU A 36 -12.07 35.23 -18.29
CA LEU A 36 -11.63 36.56 -17.88
C LEU A 36 -10.48 37.05 -18.79
N PRO A 37 -10.51 38.32 -19.26
CA PRO A 37 -9.44 38.89 -20.09
C PRO A 37 -8.06 38.92 -19.42
N ASP A 38 -8.04 38.88 -18.09
CA ASP A 38 -6.81 38.88 -17.28
C ASP A 38 -6.92 37.87 -16.11
N PRO A 39 -6.61 36.59 -16.35
CA PRO A 39 -6.70 35.53 -15.36
C PRO A 39 -5.66 35.69 -14.23
N ARG A 40 -4.54 36.38 -14.48
CA ARG A 40 -3.50 36.63 -13.46
C ARG A 40 -3.97 37.64 -12.44
N THR A 41 -4.58 38.74 -12.86
CA THR A 41 -5.14 39.74 -11.93
C THR A 41 -6.29 39.15 -11.11
N TYR A 42 -7.16 38.33 -11.70
CA TYR A 42 -8.20 37.62 -10.97
C TYR A 42 -7.63 36.66 -9.92
N GLY A 43 -6.65 35.84 -10.31
CA GLY A 43 -5.95 34.94 -9.39
C GLY A 43 -5.32 35.72 -8.24
N PHE A 44 -4.52 36.75 -8.54
CA PHE A 44 -3.84 37.57 -7.53
C PHE A 44 -4.80 38.26 -6.55
N ILE A 45 -5.88 38.87 -7.03
CA ILE A 45 -6.87 39.52 -6.15
C ILE A 45 -7.63 38.49 -5.31
N SER A 46 -8.01 37.35 -5.88
CA SER A 46 -8.67 36.27 -5.15
C SER A 46 -7.77 35.72 -4.04
N GLY A 47 -6.49 35.52 -4.37
CA GLY A 47 -5.44 35.21 -3.39
C GLY A 47 -5.35 36.26 -2.30
N LEU A 48 -5.27 37.55 -2.66
CA LEU A 48 -5.18 38.65 -1.69
C LEU A 48 -6.36 38.68 -0.70
N LEU A 49 -7.53 38.22 -1.15
CA LEU A 49 -8.75 38.10 -0.36
C LEU A 49 -8.86 36.78 0.43
N GLY A 50 -7.81 35.94 0.40
CA GLY A 50 -7.73 34.71 1.20
C GLY A 50 -8.26 33.45 0.51
N ILE A 51 -8.46 33.48 -0.81
CA ILE A 51 -8.84 32.27 -1.59
C ILE A 51 -7.56 31.56 -2.02
N SER A 52 -7.40 30.29 -1.65
CA SER A 52 -6.19 29.54 -2.01
C SER A 52 -6.17 29.21 -3.52
N PRO A 53 -4.98 28.96 -4.13
CA PRO A 53 -4.88 28.67 -5.57
C PRO A 53 -5.79 27.52 -6.05
N ASP A 54 -6.06 26.54 -5.18
CA ASP A 54 -6.89 25.40 -5.52
C ASP A 54 -8.40 25.64 -5.35
N GLU A 55 -8.79 26.79 -4.79
CA GLU A 55 -10.18 27.21 -4.53
C GLU A 55 -10.67 28.27 -5.51
N LEU A 56 -9.90 28.60 -6.56
CA LEU A 56 -10.25 29.63 -7.56
C LEU A 56 -11.51 29.33 -8.39
N GLY A 57 -12.09 28.13 -8.25
CA GLY A 57 -13.29 27.72 -8.97
C GLY A 57 -13.08 27.54 -10.48
N MET A 58 -11.82 27.38 -10.92
CA MET A 58 -11.45 27.24 -12.32
C MET A 58 -11.25 25.77 -12.70
N SER A 59 -11.76 25.38 -13.87
CA SER A 59 -11.57 24.07 -14.47
C SER A 59 -10.08 23.77 -14.72
N VAL A 60 -9.64 22.59 -14.33
CA VAL A 60 -8.27 22.09 -14.57
C VAL A 60 -7.92 21.90 -16.05
N LEU A 61 -8.94 21.92 -16.93
CA LEU A 61 -8.77 21.77 -18.38
C LEU A 61 -8.66 23.12 -19.12
N SER A 62 -8.76 24.26 -18.42
CA SER A 62 -8.63 25.58 -19.04
C SER A 62 -7.15 26.02 -19.11
N PRO A 63 -6.68 26.53 -20.28
CA PRO A 63 -5.32 27.02 -20.43
C PRO A 63 -5.00 28.24 -19.53
N ASN A 64 -6.05 28.93 -19.03
CA ASN A 64 -5.91 30.11 -18.18
C ASN A 64 -5.77 29.77 -16.68
N THR A 65 -6.02 28.51 -16.30
CA THR A 65 -6.04 28.08 -14.88
C THR A 65 -4.65 28.10 -14.25
N GLN A 66 -3.62 27.65 -14.96
CA GLN A 66 -2.25 27.63 -14.44
C GLN A 66 -1.77 29.05 -14.07
N ALA A 67 -1.95 30.01 -14.99
CA ALA A 67 -1.55 31.40 -14.79
C ALA A 67 -2.32 32.10 -13.66
N ALA A 68 -3.60 31.77 -13.49
CA ALA A 68 -4.42 32.28 -12.38
C ALA A 68 -3.98 31.67 -11.03
N LYS A 69 -3.69 30.36 -10.99
CA LYS A 69 -3.21 29.67 -9.79
C LYS A 69 -1.85 30.21 -9.31
N GLU A 70 -0.92 30.43 -10.24
CA GLU A 70 0.37 31.04 -9.93
C GLU A 70 0.21 32.45 -9.37
N ALA A 71 -0.65 33.27 -9.97
CA ALA A 71 -0.91 34.62 -9.47
C ALA A 71 -1.65 34.62 -8.12
N ALA A 72 -2.59 33.70 -7.92
CA ALA A 72 -3.29 33.51 -6.64
C ALA A 72 -2.36 33.05 -5.53
N TYR A 73 -1.33 32.26 -5.84
CA TYR A 73 -0.32 31.89 -4.85
C TYR A 73 0.37 33.15 -4.30
N TYR A 74 0.83 34.06 -5.16
CA TYR A 74 1.45 35.31 -4.71
C TYR A 74 0.45 36.23 -3.98
N GLY A 75 -0.78 36.34 -4.49
CA GLY A 75 -1.86 37.09 -3.84
C GLY A 75 -2.16 36.58 -2.44
N TYR A 76 -2.26 35.26 -2.27
CA TYR A 76 -2.56 34.57 -1.01
C TYR A 76 -1.46 34.75 0.02
N GLN A 77 -0.19 34.68 -0.40
CA GLN A 77 0.94 34.99 0.47
C GLN A 77 0.91 36.47 0.93
N LEU A 78 0.58 37.39 0.03
CA LEU A 78 0.50 38.82 0.36
C LEU A 78 -0.72 39.15 1.25
N GLY A 79 -1.87 38.51 0.99
CA GLY A 79 -3.10 38.65 1.77
C GLY A 79 -2.91 38.16 3.19
N ASN A 80 -2.27 37.00 3.37
CA ASN A 80 -1.94 36.47 4.70
C ASN A 80 -0.91 37.35 5.43
N ALA A 81 0.10 37.89 4.73
CA ALA A 81 1.03 38.84 5.32
C ALA A 81 0.33 40.13 5.80
N SER A 82 -0.72 40.58 5.08
CA SER A 82 -1.49 41.78 5.44
C SER A 82 -2.37 41.61 6.69
N GLN A 83 -2.82 40.38 6.97
CA GLN A 83 -3.56 40.04 8.20
C GLN A 83 -2.65 40.01 9.44
N ILE A 84 -1.34 39.81 9.24
CA ILE A 84 -0.34 39.71 10.32
C ILE A 84 0.29 41.08 10.63
N ALA A 85 0.32 42.02 9.65
CA ALA A 85 0.88 43.36 9.83
C ALA A 85 0.12 44.43 8.99
N PRO A 86 -0.89 45.12 9.57
CA PRO A 86 -1.75 46.08 8.84
C PRO A 86 -1.02 47.28 8.22
N VAL A 87 0.19 47.59 8.72
CA VAL A 87 0.99 48.77 8.34
C VAL A 87 1.70 48.63 6.99
N VAL A 88 1.70 47.43 6.39
CA VAL A 88 2.37 47.14 5.10
C VAL A 88 1.54 47.62 3.90
N VAL A 89 0.22 47.77 4.07
CA VAL A 89 -0.74 48.06 2.99
C VAL A 89 -0.56 49.44 2.32
N PRO A 90 -0.30 50.55 3.03
CA PRO A 90 -0.13 51.86 2.40
C PRO A 90 1.17 51.96 1.58
N ALA A 91 2.26 51.35 2.06
CA ALA A 91 3.56 51.36 1.40
C ALA A 91 3.55 50.54 0.09
N ALA A 92 2.85 49.40 0.09
CA ALA A 92 2.67 48.57 -1.10
C ALA A 92 1.68 49.18 -2.10
N ARG A 93 0.63 49.87 -1.65
CA ARG A 93 -0.30 50.59 -2.56
C ARG A 93 0.35 51.82 -3.21
N ALA A 94 1.21 52.55 -2.50
CA ALA A 94 1.92 53.71 -3.05
C ALA A 94 2.98 53.34 -4.11
N THR A 95 3.51 52.12 -4.07
CA THR A 95 4.44 51.61 -5.09
C THR A 95 3.75 51.01 -6.31
N MET A 96 2.42 50.78 -6.26
CA MET A 96 1.64 50.13 -7.32
C MET A 96 0.89 51.10 -8.27
N SER A 97 1.18 52.40 -8.27
CA SER A 97 0.59 53.32 -9.27
C SER A 97 1.28 53.30 -10.65
N GLY A 98 2.23 52.39 -10.87
CA GLY A 98 3.04 52.28 -12.10
C GLY A 98 3.03 50.89 -12.75
N VAL A 99 1.86 50.27 -12.90
CA VAL A 99 1.69 48.83 -13.23
C VAL A 99 2.15 48.40 -14.63
N LYS A 100 2.56 49.31 -15.54
CA LYS A 100 2.95 48.89 -16.91
C LYS A 100 4.43 48.55 -17.12
N SER A 101 5.37 49.07 -16.33
CA SER A 101 6.81 48.98 -16.68
C SER A 101 7.59 47.87 -15.95
N LEU A 102 7.09 47.32 -14.85
CA LEU A 102 7.83 46.31 -14.08
C LEU A 102 7.83 44.92 -14.74
N GLY A 103 6.77 44.60 -15.49
CA GLY A 103 6.60 43.31 -16.17
C GLY A 103 7.54 43.11 -17.35
N GLU A 104 7.84 44.18 -18.10
CA GLU A 104 8.71 44.13 -19.28
C GLU A 104 10.19 44.02 -18.89
N GLU A 105 10.62 44.71 -17.83
CA GLU A 105 12.02 44.66 -17.38
C GLU A 105 12.37 43.31 -16.73
N MET A 106 11.45 42.72 -15.98
CA MET A 106 11.63 41.37 -15.43
C MET A 106 11.60 40.27 -16.50
N ALA A 107 10.73 40.39 -17.50
CA ALA A 107 10.68 39.44 -18.62
C ALA A 107 11.98 39.46 -19.46
N THR A 108 12.57 40.65 -19.66
CA THR A 108 13.81 40.79 -20.45
C THR A 108 15.04 40.22 -19.72
N ARG A 109 15.10 40.33 -18.38
CA ARG A 109 16.22 39.79 -17.59
C ARG A 109 16.14 38.27 -17.39
N VAL A 110 14.93 37.71 -17.36
CA VAL A 110 14.69 36.26 -17.38
C VAL A 110 15.03 35.66 -18.74
N ALA A 111 14.70 36.35 -19.84
CA ALA A 111 15.00 35.89 -21.20
C ALA A 111 16.50 35.93 -21.55
N THR A 112 17.30 36.77 -20.89
CA THR A 112 18.74 36.93 -21.15
C THR A 112 19.65 36.24 -20.11
N GLY A 113 19.08 35.58 -19.10
CA GLY A 113 19.84 34.80 -18.10
C GLY A 113 20.67 35.64 -17.12
N GLN A 114 20.36 36.92 -16.93
CA GLN A 114 21.07 37.77 -15.98
C GLN A 114 20.45 37.71 -14.55
N SER A 115 21.32 37.67 -13.54
CA SER A 115 20.96 37.68 -12.11
C SER A 115 20.21 38.95 -11.69
N ILE A 116 19.25 38.81 -10.76
CA ILE A 116 18.35 39.89 -10.29
C ILE A 116 18.87 40.62 -9.04
N LEU A 117 20.14 40.45 -8.65
CA LEU A 117 20.78 41.17 -7.52
C LEU A 117 22.21 41.62 -7.86
N PRO A 118 22.65 42.85 -7.51
CA PRO A 118 24.04 43.29 -7.67
C PRO A 118 24.96 42.53 -6.71
N SER A 119 26.10 42.05 -7.23
CA SER A 119 27.18 41.44 -6.48
C SER A 119 27.89 42.48 -5.59
N LEU A 120 27.92 42.25 -4.28
CA LEU A 120 28.90 42.88 -3.39
C LEU A 120 29.26 41.90 -2.27
N LEU A 121 30.57 41.57 -2.23
CA LEU A 121 31.38 40.95 -1.17
C LEU A 121 31.65 39.44 -1.29
N GLU A 122 32.88 39.14 -1.70
CA GLU A 122 33.59 37.85 -1.64
C GLU A 122 34.11 37.53 -0.21
N GLU A 123 33.94 36.25 0.17
CA GLU A 123 34.84 35.32 0.92
C GLU A 123 35.23 35.59 2.40
N PRO A 124 35.52 34.56 3.26
CA PRO A 124 36.23 33.28 2.96
C PRO A 124 35.65 31.98 3.61
N PRO A 125 36.26 30.78 3.37
CA PRO A 125 35.65 29.49 3.64
C PRO A 125 35.93 28.97 5.05
N ILE A 126 34.93 28.32 5.66
CA ILE A 126 35.11 27.55 6.91
C ILE A 126 34.85 26.07 6.62
N ALA A 127 35.78 25.28 7.12
CA ALA A 127 36.02 23.88 6.83
C ALA A 127 34.90 22.92 7.29
N MET A 128 34.81 21.83 6.54
CA MET A 128 34.27 20.49 6.81
C MET A 128 33.75 20.25 8.24
N PHE A 129 32.47 19.88 8.40
CA PHE A 129 31.91 18.76 9.19
C PHE A 129 30.37 18.76 9.07
N ALA A 130 29.77 17.56 8.94
CA ALA A 130 28.34 17.25 8.72
C ALA A 130 27.65 18.03 7.59
N ALA A 131 27.44 17.38 6.44
CA ALA A 131 26.77 18.00 5.30
C ALA A 131 25.33 18.43 5.68
N ALA A 132 25.12 19.73 5.82
CA ALA A 132 23.80 20.33 5.70
C ALA A 132 23.14 19.87 4.39
N PRO A 133 21.79 19.79 4.29
CA PRO A 133 21.14 19.50 3.02
C PRO A 133 21.74 20.40 1.92
N THR A 134 22.23 19.77 0.86
CA THR A 134 23.08 20.39 -0.16
C THR A 134 22.34 21.39 -1.06
N SER A 135 21.03 21.58 -0.83
CA SER A 135 20.18 22.52 -1.55
C SER A 135 19.23 23.25 -0.60
N ALA A 136 18.72 24.41 -1.01
CA ALA A 136 17.57 25.01 -0.33
C ALA A 136 16.32 24.21 -0.71
N ARG A 137 15.50 23.80 0.27
CA ARG A 137 14.20 23.16 0.03
C ARG A 137 13.41 24.00 -0.97
N GLN A 138 12.97 23.40 -2.07
CA GLN A 138 12.30 24.12 -3.15
C GLN A 138 11.06 24.85 -2.60
N GLY A 139 11.00 26.17 -2.75
CA GLY A 139 9.96 27.04 -2.18
C GLY A 139 10.25 27.60 -0.78
N VAL A 140 11.40 27.30 -0.17
CA VAL A 140 11.84 27.80 1.14
C VAL A 140 13.06 28.71 1.01
N GLY A 141 12.88 30.01 1.29
CA GLY A 141 13.99 30.97 1.33
C GLY A 141 14.78 30.93 2.64
N LYS A 142 16.00 31.49 2.65
CA LYS A 142 16.83 31.60 3.89
C LYS A 142 16.08 32.41 4.97
N SER A 143 16.10 31.93 6.21
CA SER A 143 15.56 32.70 7.34
C SER A 143 16.39 33.96 7.61
N LYS A 144 15.74 35.10 7.85
CA LYS A 144 16.41 36.31 8.36
C LYS A 144 16.65 36.14 9.87
N ASN A 145 17.83 36.50 10.37
CA ASN A 145 18.22 36.16 11.74
C ASN A 145 17.24 36.67 12.82
N ARG A 146 16.80 37.94 12.75
CA ARG A 146 15.81 38.54 13.67
C ARG A 146 15.06 39.70 13.03
N VAL A 147 13.85 39.99 13.50
CA VAL A 147 13.12 41.24 13.20
C VAL A 147 13.75 42.37 14.02
N GLY A 148 14.29 43.39 13.35
CA GLY A 148 15.10 44.44 13.98
C GLY A 148 14.38 45.28 15.06
N THR A 149 13.05 45.36 15.03
CA THR A 149 12.26 46.16 15.98
C THR A 149 11.81 45.38 17.22
N THR A 150 11.64 44.06 17.12
CA THR A 150 11.08 43.22 18.21
C THR A 150 12.06 42.20 18.76
N GLY A 151 13.20 41.96 18.10
CA GLY A 151 14.15 40.90 18.47
C GLY A 151 13.66 39.48 18.16
N GLN A 152 12.40 39.33 17.71
CA GLN A 152 11.79 38.05 17.35
C GLN A 152 12.58 37.35 16.25
N TYR A 153 12.84 36.06 16.43
CA TYR A 153 13.42 35.22 15.39
C TYR A 153 12.41 35.01 14.26
N VAL A 154 12.82 35.23 13.00
CA VAL A 154 11.91 35.12 11.85
C VAL A 154 11.50 33.68 11.65
N GLY A 155 10.20 33.46 11.55
CA GLY A 155 9.61 32.14 11.44
C GLY A 155 9.47 31.40 12.77
N ALA A 156 10.05 31.87 13.88
CA ALA A 156 9.94 31.17 15.17
C ALA A 156 8.53 31.28 15.79
N PRO A 157 8.18 30.41 16.76
CA PRO A 157 6.99 30.58 17.59
C PRO A 157 6.93 31.98 18.23
N GLN A 158 5.72 32.45 18.51
CA GLN A 158 5.51 33.76 19.11
C GLN A 158 6.23 33.87 20.47
N GLY A 159 6.99 34.94 20.66
CA GLY A 159 7.67 35.24 21.92
C GLY A 159 9.10 34.70 22.02
N ILE A 160 9.61 34.02 20.98
CA ILE A 160 11.02 33.64 20.88
C ILE A 160 11.81 34.85 20.34
N ASP A 161 12.26 35.70 21.26
CA ASP A 161 12.95 36.98 21.00
C ASP A 161 14.36 37.08 21.61
N SER A 162 14.82 36.03 22.31
CA SER A 162 16.13 36.00 22.97
C SER A 162 16.82 34.63 22.85
N PRO A 163 18.18 34.58 22.94
CA PRO A 163 18.91 33.32 22.96
C PRO A 163 18.46 32.36 24.06
N GLN A 164 18.11 32.88 25.24
CA GLN A 164 17.66 32.08 26.38
C GLN A 164 16.32 31.40 26.08
N LYS A 165 15.37 32.12 25.48
CA LYS A 165 14.08 31.54 25.08
C LYS A 165 14.24 30.54 23.94
N LEU A 166 15.15 30.79 22.99
CA LEU A 166 15.49 29.83 21.95
C LEU A 166 16.08 28.54 22.53
N ALA A 167 17.00 28.65 23.50
CA ALA A 167 17.56 27.50 24.21
C ALA A 167 16.49 26.72 24.98
N ALA A 168 15.57 27.41 25.67
CA ALA A 168 14.45 26.79 26.37
C ALA A 168 13.50 26.05 25.42
N MET A 169 13.22 26.62 24.24
CA MET A 169 12.44 25.97 23.19
C MET A 169 13.11 24.67 22.72
N ARG A 170 14.42 24.69 22.43
CA ARG A 170 15.17 23.47 22.07
C ARG A 170 15.14 22.43 23.19
N ALA A 171 15.32 22.85 24.44
CA ALA A 171 15.27 21.95 25.59
C ALA A 171 13.89 21.28 25.74
N ASN A 172 12.80 22.01 25.49
CA ASN A 172 11.45 21.43 25.50
C ASN A 172 11.25 20.46 24.33
N TYR A 173 11.73 20.79 23.13
CA TYR A 173 11.69 19.86 22.00
C TYR A 173 12.47 18.58 22.30
N MET A 174 13.65 18.66 22.93
CA MET A 174 14.44 17.49 23.32
C MET A 174 13.76 16.62 24.38
N LYS A 175 12.89 17.18 25.23
CA LYS A 175 12.05 16.35 26.12
C LYS A 175 11.10 15.46 25.32
N ASP A 176 10.54 15.99 24.23
CA ASP A 176 9.67 15.23 23.33
C ASP A 176 10.46 14.13 22.62
N VAL A 177 11.66 14.46 22.12
CA VAL A 177 12.58 13.46 21.54
C VAL A 177 12.85 12.33 22.52
N ASN A 178 13.20 12.64 23.77
CA ASN A 178 13.47 11.62 24.79
C ASN A 178 12.21 10.81 25.14
N GLN A 179 11.04 11.45 25.20
CA GLN A 179 9.76 10.79 25.47
C GLN A 179 9.36 9.80 24.36
N GLY A 180 9.65 10.13 23.11
CA GLY A 180 9.29 9.33 21.94
C GLY A 180 10.45 8.55 21.34
N ILE A 181 11.54 8.34 22.09
CA ILE A 181 12.77 7.74 21.58
C ILE A 181 12.59 6.36 20.96
N ALA A 182 11.61 5.58 21.43
CA ALA A 182 11.27 4.28 20.86
C ALA A 182 10.82 4.37 19.40
N GLY A 183 10.26 5.51 18.96
CA GLY A 183 9.84 5.73 17.58
C GLY A 183 10.90 6.39 16.69
N ARG A 184 12.15 6.51 17.15
CA ARG A 184 13.19 7.23 16.40
C ARG A 184 13.46 6.59 15.02
N ASP A 185 13.44 5.27 14.93
CA ASP A 185 13.84 4.53 13.72
C ASP A 185 12.63 4.27 12.78
N TRP A 186 11.48 4.92 13.04
CA TRP A 186 10.21 4.67 12.32
C TRP A 186 10.32 4.78 10.79
N TYR A 187 11.07 5.75 10.25
CA TYR A 187 11.27 5.87 8.80
C TYR A 187 12.15 4.76 8.24
N ASP A 188 13.18 4.36 8.98
CA ASP A 188 14.08 3.28 8.58
C ASP A 188 13.30 1.96 8.55
N ASP A 189 12.55 1.65 9.61
CA ASP A 189 11.73 0.44 9.71
C ASP A 189 10.59 0.41 8.68
N ALA A 190 9.91 1.55 8.46
CA ALA A 190 8.87 1.67 7.44
C ALA A 190 9.43 1.51 6.03
N SER A 191 10.58 2.13 5.72
CA SER A 191 11.20 2.04 4.40
C SER A 191 11.76 0.64 4.12
N LYS A 192 12.37 0.00 5.12
CA LYS A 192 12.81 -1.39 5.03
C LYS A 192 11.63 -2.33 4.77
N TRP A 193 10.53 -2.17 5.51
CA TRP A 193 9.34 -2.98 5.24
C TRP A 193 8.78 -2.76 3.82
N ILE A 194 8.71 -1.50 3.34
CA ILE A 194 8.28 -1.22 1.96
C ILE A 194 9.22 -1.90 0.95
N SER A 195 10.53 -1.80 1.15
CA SER A 195 11.52 -2.41 0.26
C SER A 195 11.48 -3.94 0.31
N GLU A 196 11.05 -4.53 1.42
CA GLU A 196 10.84 -5.97 1.56
C GLU A 196 9.61 -6.43 0.82
N VAL A 197 8.46 -5.73 0.89
CA VAL A 197 7.18 -6.22 0.37
C VAL A 197 6.79 -5.73 -1.04
N ALA A 198 7.31 -4.58 -1.47
CA ALA A 198 6.91 -3.94 -2.73
C ALA A 198 7.41 -4.71 -3.96
N PRO A 199 6.60 -4.85 -5.04
CA PRO A 199 7.04 -5.41 -6.32
C PRO A 199 8.37 -4.82 -6.80
N GLU A 200 9.10 -5.60 -7.61
CA GLU A 200 10.43 -5.19 -8.08
C GLU A 200 10.39 -3.82 -8.77
N ASN A 201 11.31 -2.92 -8.40
CA ASN A 201 11.39 -1.55 -8.90
C ASN A 201 10.16 -0.67 -8.61
N ARG A 202 9.32 -1.03 -7.63
CA ARG A 202 8.08 -0.30 -7.31
C ARG A 202 8.08 0.37 -5.94
N SER A 203 9.13 0.21 -5.12
CA SER A 203 9.21 0.78 -3.77
C SER A 203 8.90 2.29 -3.74
N GLN A 204 9.42 3.07 -4.70
CA GLN A 204 9.12 4.50 -4.77
C GLN A 204 7.65 4.78 -5.08
N ALA A 205 7.04 4.07 -6.03
CA ALA A 205 5.62 4.22 -6.35
C ALA A 205 4.74 3.90 -5.13
N ILE A 206 5.12 2.90 -4.33
CA ILE A 206 4.42 2.55 -3.08
C ILE A 206 4.59 3.66 -2.03
N ALA A 207 5.81 4.16 -1.82
CA ALA A 207 6.07 5.27 -0.91
C ALA A 207 5.29 6.54 -1.28
N ASP A 208 5.22 6.86 -2.58
CA ASP A 208 4.47 8.00 -3.10
C ASP A 208 2.96 7.80 -2.91
N ALA A 209 2.43 6.62 -3.21
CA ALA A 209 1.01 6.28 -2.99
C ALA A 209 0.62 6.41 -1.50
N ILE A 210 1.45 5.88 -0.59
CA ILE A 210 1.29 6.02 0.86
C ILE A 210 1.37 7.50 1.28
N GLY A 211 2.25 8.28 0.65
CA GLY A 211 2.41 9.70 0.91
C GLY A 211 1.17 10.54 0.57
N VAL A 212 0.46 10.19 -0.52
CA VAL A 212 -0.75 10.90 -0.95
C VAL A 212 -1.86 10.86 0.12
N SER A 213 -2.08 9.71 0.75
CA SER A 213 -3.14 9.50 1.75
C SER A 213 -2.73 9.74 3.21
N SER A 214 -1.45 10.03 3.47
CA SER A 214 -0.89 10.18 4.82
C SER A 214 -1.47 11.32 5.66
N GLN A 215 -1.94 12.40 5.02
CA GLN A 215 -2.33 13.62 5.73
C GLN A 215 -3.51 13.41 6.69
N GLY A 216 -3.22 13.43 7.99
CA GLY A 216 -4.22 13.29 9.05
C GLY A 216 -4.85 11.89 9.12
N THR A 217 -4.19 10.89 8.54
CA THR A 217 -4.63 9.49 8.51
C THR A 217 -3.72 8.67 9.44
N GLY A 218 -4.30 7.78 10.25
CA GLY A 218 -3.51 6.85 11.07
C GLY A 218 -2.73 5.85 10.20
N VAL A 219 -1.64 5.30 10.73
CA VAL A 219 -0.72 4.41 9.99
C VAL A 219 -1.46 3.20 9.39
N ASP A 220 -2.27 2.50 10.19
CA ASP A 220 -3.12 1.38 9.75
C ASP A 220 -4.06 1.78 8.59
N SER A 221 -4.85 2.84 8.79
CA SER A 221 -5.79 3.30 7.75
C SER A 221 -5.08 3.75 6.47
N ASN A 222 -3.90 4.36 6.59
CA ASN A 222 -3.09 4.75 5.45
C ASN A 222 -2.59 3.54 4.65
N LEU A 223 -2.11 2.50 5.35
CA LEU A 223 -1.76 1.22 4.72
C LEU A 223 -2.97 0.61 4.01
N GLY A 224 -4.14 0.60 4.65
CA GLY A 224 -5.36 0.10 4.04
C GLY A 224 -5.74 0.83 2.74
N PHE A 225 -5.58 2.17 2.71
CA PHE A 225 -5.81 2.93 1.48
C PHE A 225 -4.80 2.57 0.38
N ALA A 226 -3.52 2.41 0.73
CA ALA A 226 -2.48 2.01 -0.21
C ALA A 226 -2.74 0.61 -0.77
N VAL A 227 -3.00 -0.40 0.08
CA VAL A 227 -3.33 -1.77 -0.34
C VAL A 227 -4.51 -1.77 -1.30
N LYS A 228 -5.59 -1.05 -0.99
CA LYS A 228 -6.75 -0.93 -1.88
C LYS A 228 -6.36 -0.35 -3.25
N GLY A 229 -5.64 0.76 -3.28
CA GLY A 229 -5.25 1.42 -4.53
C GLY A 229 -4.31 0.60 -5.39
N ILE A 230 -3.34 -0.07 -4.75
CA ILE A 230 -2.39 -0.99 -5.40
C ILE A 230 -3.15 -2.16 -6.04
N ASN A 231 -4.08 -2.77 -5.30
CA ASN A 231 -4.83 -3.92 -5.77
C ASN A 231 -5.81 -3.55 -6.89
N GLN A 232 -6.45 -2.39 -6.82
CA GLN A 232 -7.27 -1.86 -7.92
C GLN A 232 -6.42 -1.66 -9.19
N PHE A 233 -5.24 -1.04 -9.05
CA PHE A 233 -4.33 -0.84 -10.17
C PHE A 233 -3.84 -2.17 -10.78
N ALA A 234 -3.45 -3.14 -9.94
CA ALA A 234 -3.06 -4.49 -10.35
C ALA A 234 -4.19 -5.22 -11.10
N ALA A 235 -5.44 -5.04 -10.64
CA ALA A 235 -6.62 -5.59 -11.27
C ALA A 235 -7.05 -4.87 -12.56
N GLY A 236 -6.36 -3.80 -12.96
CA GLY A 236 -6.76 -2.96 -14.11
C GLY A 236 -8.00 -2.09 -13.86
N LEU A 237 -8.38 -1.91 -12.60
CA LEU A 237 -9.53 -1.11 -12.19
C LEU A 237 -9.11 0.34 -11.93
N PRO A 238 -10.02 1.32 -12.09
CA PRO A 238 -9.80 2.67 -11.60
C PRO A 238 -9.44 2.65 -10.12
N VAL A 239 -8.41 3.42 -9.76
CA VAL A 239 -8.05 3.61 -8.35
C VAL A 239 -9.12 4.48 -7.71
N GLU A 240 -9.70 4.00 -6.61
CA GLU A 240 -10.74 4.69 -5.84
C GLU A 240 -10.47 4.51 -4.34
N THR A 241 -9.51 5.26 -3.82
CA THR A 241 -9.03 5.13 -2.45
C THR A 241 -8.53 6.45 -1.88
N GLY A 242 -8.15 6.42 -0.60
CA GLY A 242 -7.73 7.57 0.18
C GLY A 242 -8.85 8.14 1.05
N ARG A 243 -8.47 9.05 1.94
CA ARG A 243 -9.39 9.78 2.81
C ARG A 243 -10.31 10.72 2.03
N PHE A 244 -9.78 11.30 0.94
CA PHE A 244 -10.49 12.20 0.03
C PHE A 244 -10.34 11.69 -1.41
N PRO A 245 -11.09 10.63 -1.79
CA PRO A 245 -10.85 9.92 -3.05
C PRO A 245 -10.83 10.80 -4.30
N SER A 246 -11.73 11.79 -4.39
CA SER A 246 -11.83 12.68 -5.56
C SER A 246 -10.52 13.36 -5.94
N ASN A 247 -9.70 13.72 -4.95
CA ASN A 247 -8.45 14.45 -5.16
C ASN A 247 -7.21 13.56 -4.99
N GLN A 248 -7.33 12.44 -4.28
CA GLN A 248 -6.21 11.56 -3.96
C GLN A 248 -6.07 10.40 -4.94
N SER A 249 -7.19 9.85 -5.43
CA SER A 249 -7.18 8.69 -6.32
C SER A 249 -6.39 8.93 -7.62
N PRO A 250 -6.52 10.09 -8.32
CA PRO A 250 -5.70 10.37 -9.50
C PRO A 250 -4.21 10.43 -9.20
N LEU A 251 -3.81 10.99 -8.04
CA LEU A 251 -2.41 11.07 -7.64
C LEU A 251 -1.83 9.70 -7.31
N ILE A 252 -2.60 8.85 -6.63
CA ILE A 252 -2.21 7.46 -6.34
C ILE A 252 -2.07 6.67 -7.64
N GLN A 253 -3.03 6.81 -8.55
CA GLN A 253 -2.95 6.16 -9.86
C GLN A 253 -1.71 6.60 -10.66
N ASN A 254 -1.39 7.89 -10.65
CA ASN A 254 -0.19 8.41 -11.31
C ASN A 254 1.09 7.86 -10.66
N ALA A 255 1.18 7.84 -9.34
CA ALA A 255 2.31 7.25 -8.62
C ALA A 255 2.49 5.77 -8.99
N LEU A 256 1.40 4.99 -9.02
CA LEU A 256 1.41 3.58 -9.43
C LEU A 256 1.66 3.41 -10.94
N ALA A 257 1.40 4.41 -11.78
CA ALA A 257 1.82 4.40 -13.17
C ALA A 257 3.31 4.80 -13.37
N GLY A 258 4.03 5.12 -12.28
CA GLY A 258 5.41 5.61 -12.32
C GLY A 258 5.53 7.10 -12.71
N ILE A 259 4.41 7.82 -12.74
CA ILE A 259 4.37 9.25 -13.04
C ILE A 259 4.59 10.00 -11.73
N GLN A 260 5.83 10.47 -11.51
CA GLN A 260 6.14 11.28 -10.35
C GLN A 260 5.50 12.66 -10.45
N GLN A 261 4.62 12.97 -9.50
CA GLN A 261 4.01 14.29 -9.35
C GLN A 261 4.51 14.91 -8.06
N HIS A 262 4.83 16.21 -8.11
CA HIS A 262 5.21 16.93 -6.91
C HIS A 262 4.04 16.95 -5.91
N LEU A 263 4.18 16.29 -4.77
CA LEU A 263 3.10 16.15 -3.79
C LEU A 263 2.94 17.37 -2.86
N GLY A 264 3.64 18.47 -3.18
CA GLY A 264 3.66 19.69 -2.38
C GLY A 264 4.56 19.58 -1.16
N PRO A 265 4.75 20.69 -0.42
CA PRO A 265 5.76 20.79 0.63
C PRO A 265 5.53 19.85 1.82
N LYS A 266 4.31 19.32 2.02
CA LYS A 266 4.00 18.45 3.16
C LYS A 266 4.07 16.96 2.82
N ARG A 267 3.46 16.54 1.72
CA ARG A 267 3.38 15.11 1.35
C ARG A 267 4.67 14.65 0.67
N GLN A 268 5.36 15.53 -0.06
CA GLN A 268 6.60 15.18 -0.75
C GLN A 268 7.70 14.73 0.23
N PRO A 269 8.05 15.48 1.30
CA PRO A 269 9.09 15.02 2.22
C PRO A 269 8.70 13.74 2.96
N PHE A 270 7.40 13.53 3.23
CA PHE A 270 6.96 12.29 3.86
C PHE A 270 7.18 11.08 2.94
N ALA A 271 6.77 11.16 1.67
CA ALA A 271 7.04 10.13 0.68
C ALA A 271 8.54 9.91 0.45
N SER A 272 9.32 11.00 0.40
CA SER A 272 10.77 10.94 0.25
C SER A 272 11.49 10.35 1.47
N ASN A 273 10.98 10.54 2.69
CA ASN A 273 11.58 9.95 3.88
C ASN A 273 11.26 8.45 4.00
N LEU A 274 10.11 8.01 3.45
CA LEU A 274 9.81 6.58 3.31
C LEU A 274 10.72 5.86 2.31
N SER A 275 11.51 6.58 1.52
CA SER A 275 12.46 5.99 0.58
C SER A 275 13.89 5.88 1.13
N VAL A 276 14.14 6.16 2.41
CA VAL A 276 15.51 6.25 2.94
C VAL A 276 16.35 4.98 2.70
N GLU A 277 15.73 3.79 2.74
CA GLU A 277 16.40 2.51 2.47
C GLU A 277 16.96 2.37 1.04
N TRP A 278 16.22 2.78 0.00
CA TRP A 278 16.65 2.61 -1.41
C TRP A 278 17.06 3.91 -2.09
N ASN A 279 16.66 5.05 -1.53
CA ASN A 279 16.95 6.38 -2.04
C ASN A 279 17.15 7.40 -0.89
N PRO A 280 18.25 7.28 -0.13
CA PRO A 280 18.56 8.18 0.98
C PRO A 280 18.76 9.63 0.52
N SER A 281 19.12 9.85 -0.75
CA SER A 281 19.31 11.19 -1.32
C SER A 281 18.02 12.02 -1.39
N MET A 282 16.85 11.37 -1.44
CA MET A 282 15.56 12.06 -1.39
C MET A 282 15.14 12.37 0.05
N ALA A 283 15.58 11.56 1.02
CA ALA A 283 15.23 11.61 2.44
C ALA A 283 16.00 12.69 3.22
N GLN A 284 16.10 13.92 2.69
CA GLN A 284 16.93 14.97 3.28
C GLN A 284 16.20 15.91 4.24
N TYR A 285 14.88 16.03 4.10
CA TYR A 285 14.11 17.06 4.79
C TYR A 285 13.08 16.47 5.75
N PRO A 286 13.03 16.95 7.01
CA PRO A 286 11.93 16.62 7.90
C PRO A 286 10.60 17.19 7.37
N VAL A 287 9.51 16.48 7.69
CA VAL A 287 8.17 16.81 7.17
C VAL A 287 7.65 18.14 7.72
N HIS A 288 8.01 18.50 8.96
CA HIS A 288 7.48 19.67 9.68
C HIS A 288 5.95 19.69 9.68
N ASP A 289 5.36 18.63 10.22
CA ASP A 289 3.91 18.53 10.38
C ASP A 289 3.42 19.29 11.63
N ILE A 290 2.10 19.26 11.84
CA ILE A 290 1.47 19.99 12.95
C ILE A 290 1.99 19.52 14.31
N TRP A 291 2.26 18.22 14.48
CA TRP A 291 2.78 17.67 15.73
C TRP A 291 4.20 18.13 16.01
N GLN A 292 5.05 18.16 14.99
CA GLN A 292 6.40 18.71 15.13
C GLN A 292 6.36 20.21 15.45
N GLY A 293 5.48 20.99 14.83
CA GLY A 293 5.31 22.39 15.21
C GLY A 293 4.79 22.57 16.64
N ARG A 294 3.89 21.71 17.11
CA ARG A 294 3.48 21.71 18.53
C ARG A 294 4.64 21.38 19.47
N ALA A 295 5.55 20.47 19.08
CA ALA A 295 6.77 20.19 19.82
C ALA A 295 7.72 21.39 19.87
N PHE A 296 7.81 22.17 18.78
CA PHE A 296 8.52 23.45 18.76
C PHE A 296 7.82 24.57 19.55
N GLY A 297 6.56 24.38 19.94
CA GLY A 297 5.79 25.34 20.74
C GLY A 297 4.98 26.35 19.93
N TYR A 298 4.73 26.09 18.63
CA TYR A 298 3.77 26.90 17.87
C TYR A 298 2.36 26.76 18.46
N LYS A 299 1.64 27.89 18.51
CA LYS A 299 0.27 28.03 19.02
C LYS A 299 -0.49 29.04 18.18
N THR A 300 -1.81 28.93 18.11
CA THR A 300 -2.64 29.96 17.47
C THR A 300 -2.51 31.28 18.24
N PRO A 301 -2.89 32.43 17.66
CA PRO A 301 -2.86 33.72 18.35
C PRO A 301 -3.63 33.72 19.70
N GLU A 302 -4.67 32.89 19.82
CA GLU A 302 -5.48 32.70 21.03
C GLU A 302 -4.85 31.71 22.03
N GLY A 303 -3.65 31.22 21.76
CA GLY A 303 -2.91 30.30 22.62
C GLY A 303 -3.35 28.83 22.53
N LYS A 304 -4.21 28.47 21.57
CA LYS A 304 -4.64 27.08 21.33
C LYS A 304 -3.53 26.25 20.66
N PRO A 305 -3.57 24.91 20.76
CA PRO A 305 -2.66 24.05 20.01
C PRO A 305 -2.69 24.38 18.52
N TRP A 306 -1.52 24.47 17.89
CA TRP A 306 -1.42 24.77 16.46
C TRP A 306 -2.19 23.77 15.61
N ASP A 307 -2.92 24.25 14.61
CA ASP A 307 -3.75 23.47 13.69
C ASP A 307 -3.68 23.95 12.22
N ALA A 308 -2.82 24.92 11.92
CA ALA A 308 -2.64 25.49 10.59
C ALA A 308 -1.40 24.94 9.84
N GLY A 309 -1.28 25.28 8.55
CA GLY A 309 -0.06 25.03 7.77
C GLY A 309 1.08 25.99 8.18
N PHE A 310 2.32 25.61 7.87
CA PHE A 310 3.50 26.45 8.13
C PHE A 310 3.91 27.25 6.89
N SER A 311 4.37 28.48 7.10
CA SER A 311 4.96 29.32 6.05
C SER A 311 6.36 28.83 5.66
N PRO A 312 6.88 29.24 4.49
CA PRO A 312 8.26 28.95 4.11
C PRO A 312 9.28 29.37 5.17
N GLN A 313 9.09 30.50 5.83
CA GLN A 313 10.00 30.99 6.87
C GLN A 313 9.91 30.15 8.16
N GLN A 314 8.73 29.66 8.52
CA GLN A 314 8.56 28.73 9.64
C GLN A 314 9.25 27.39 9.37
N HIS A 315 9.13 26.86 8.14
CA HIS A 315 9.89 25.68 7.70
C HIS A 315 11.40 25.92 7.77
N ALA A 316 11.91 27.02 7.21
CA ALA A 316 13.32 27.38 7.26
C ALA A 316 13.86 27.49 8.69
N PHE A 317 13.07 28.10 9.59
CA PHE A 317 13.42 28.20 11.00
C PHE A 317 13.54 26.80 11.63
N MET A 318 12.53 25.95 11.46
CA MET A 318 12.55 24.59 12.02
C MET A 318 13.69 23.75 11.44
N ASP A 319 13.98 23.85 10.13
CA ASP A 319 15.14 23.19 9.51
C ASP A 319 16.46 23.61 10.20
N GLN A 320 16.66 24.92 10.40
CA GLN A 320 17.85 25.44 11.10
C GLN A 320 17.92 24.98 12.56
N GLN A 321 16.79 24.94 13.27
CA GLN A 321 16.77 24.51 14.67
C GLN A 321 17.01 23.01 14.82
N MET A 322 16.53 22.19 13.87
CA MET A 322 16.76 20.76 13.85
C MET A 322 18.24 20.42 13.80
N VAL A 323 19.04 21.13 13.00
CA VAL A 323 20.51 20.96 12.97
C VAL A 323 21.11 21.18 14.37
N ALA A 324 20.78 22.30 15.01
CA ALA A 324 21.31 22.61 16.33
C ALA A 324 20.83 21.62 17.42
N ILE A 325 19.60 21.11 17.31
CA ILE A 325 19.06 20.11 18.24
C ILE A 325 19.77 18.76 18.04
N GLN A 326 20.02 18.34 16.80
CA GLN A 326 20.75 17.10 16.49
C GLN A 326 22.15 17.13 17.10
N ASP A 327 22.88 18.24 16.93
CA ASP A 327 24.21 18.41 17.52
C ASP A 327 24.16 18.26 19.05
N GLN A 328 23.15 18.86 19.69
CA GLN A 328 22.96 18.73 21.14
C GLN A 328 22.66 17.30 21.56
N LEU A 329 21.77 16.60 20.85
CA LEU A 329 21.40 15.22 21.13
C LEU A 329 22.60 14.27 20.98
N ASN A 330 23.37 14.43 19.90
CA ASN A 330 24.57 13.64 19.61
C ASN A 330 25.68 13.87 20.64
N ASN A 331 25.96 15.12 20.98
CA ASN A 331 26.96 15.47 22.00
C ASN A 331 26.56 14.94 23.39
N ALA A 332 25.27 15.00 23.73
CA ALA A 332 24.74 14.50 24.99
C ALA A 332 24.56 12.97 25.04
N LYS A 333 24.79 12.26 23.91
CA LYS A 333 24.49 10.84 23.76
C LYS A 333 23.06 10.49 24.19
N SER A 334 22.09 11.33 23.80
CA SER A 334 20.73 11.26 24.32
C SER A 334 20.12 9.89 24.04
N GLY A 335 19.65 9.23 25.11
CA GLY A 335 19.13 7.86 25.07
C GLY A 335 20.14 6.78 24.68
N GLY A 336 21.45 7.05 24.78
CA GLY A 336 22.51 6.12 24.42
C GLY A 336 22.99 6.22 22.97
N PHE A 337 22.49 7.20 22.20
CA PHE A 337 22.73 7.29 20.75
C PHE A 337 23.56 8.51 20.35
N THR A 338 24.37 8.35 19.30
CA THR A 338 25.23 9.39 18.70
C THR A 338 24.99 9.57 17.20
N ASN A 339 23.91 9.00 16.67
CA ASN A 339 23.55 9.00 15.25
C ASN A 339 22.22 9.72 15.00
N TRP A 340 21.90 10.74 15.80
CA TRP A 340 20.74 11.59 15.59
C TRP A 340 20.89 12.35 14.26
N ASN A 341 19.87 12.26 13.43
CA ASN A 341 19.74 12.85 12.10
C ASN A 341 18.36 13.54 11.97
N PRO A 342 18.07 14.25 10.86
CA PRO A 342 16.79 14.94 10.71
C PRO A 342 15.54 14.07 10.80
N LEU A 343 15.59 12.84 10.29
CA LEU A 343 14.45 11.92 10.26
C LEU A 343 14.19 11.34 11.65
N ASN A 344 15.20 10.73 12.28
CA ASN A 344 15.00 10.06 13.56
C ASN A 344 14.72 11.05 14.70
N THR A 345 15.29 12.26 14.64
CA THR A 345 14.98 13.35 15.58
C THR A 345 13.56 13.84 15.40
N GLN A 346 13.06 13.91 14.16
CA GLN A 346 11.69 14.31 13.87
C GLN A 346 10.70 13.23 14.31
N ALA A 347 10.97 11.97 14.00
CA ALA A 347 10.10 10.84 14.36
C ALA A 347 9.98 10.70 15.87
N ALA A 348 11.10 10.76 16.60
CA ALA A 348 11.10 10.70 18.05
C ALA A 348 10.32 11.87 18.69
N ALA A 349 10.52 13.10 18.20
CA ALA A 349 9.78 14.26 18.70
C ALA A 349 8.27 14.17 18.41
N TRP A 350 7.90 13.71 17.21
CA TRP A 350 6.50 13.51 16.82
C TRP A 350 5.81 12.49 17.73
N THR A 351 6.47 11.36 17.97
CA THR A 351 6.01 10.29 18.84
C THR A 351 5.87 10.78 20.28
N GLY A 352 6.88 11.49 20.80
CA GLY A 352 6.85 12.01 22.16
C GLY A 352 5.79 13.09 22.37
N ALA A 353 5.55 13.94 21.37
CA ALA A 353 4.49 14.94 21.41
C ALA A 353 3.10 14.30 21.51
N LYS A 354 2.87 13.20 20.79
CA LYS A 354 1.62 12.43 20.86
C LYS A 354 1.46 11.63 22.15
N ILE A 355 2.55 11.05 22.67
CA ILE A 355 2.54 10.39 23.98
C ILE A 355 2.16 11.39 25.06
N ARG A 356 2.77 12.59 25.04
CA ARG A 356 2.44 13.65 26.00
C ARG A 356 0.99 14.09 25.89
N SER A 357 0.40 14.14 24.70
CA SER A 357 -1.00 14.52 24.54
C SER A 357 -2.00 13.42 24.91
N GLY A 358 -1.53 12.17 25.05
CA GLY A 358 -2.39 11.00 25.26
C GLY A 358 -2.96 10.41 23.96
N ASP A 359 -2.51 10.88 22.79
CA ASP A 359 -2.96 10.41 21.47
C ASP A 359 -2.27 9.11 21.03
N LEU A 360 -1.16 8.75 21.70
CA LEU A 360 -0.38 7.56 21.41
C LEU A 360 0.08 6.90 22.72
N LEU A 361 -0.05 5.58 22.80
CA LEU A 361 0.53 4.82 23.91
C LEU A 361 2.04 4.68 23.72
N PRO A 362 2.86 4.75 24.79
CA PRO A 362 4.30 4.52 24.67
C PRO A 362 4.68 3.19 24.03
N SER A 363 3.86 2.13 24.20
CA SER A 363 4.07 0.82 23.57
C SER A 363 3.96 0.86 22.04
N ASP A 364 3.20 1.82 21.53
CA ASP A 364 2.86 1.91 20.11
C ASP A 364 3.78 2.90 19.37
N ALA A 365 4.76 3.45 20.09
CA ALA A 365 5.70 4.46 19.64
C ALA A 365 6.48 4.09 18.38
N ALA A 366 6.82 2.80 18.25
CA ALA A 366 7.58 2.25 17.13
C ALA A 366 6.69 1.68 16.01
N MET A 367 5.37 1.64 16.19
CA MET A 367 4.50 0.95 15.23
C MET A 367 4.53 1.61 13.85
N HIS A 368 4.97 0.85 12.86
CA HIS A 368 5.06 1.26 11.45
C HIS A 368 4.13 0.40 10.58
N TYR A 369 4.20 0.56 9.25
CA TYR A 369 3.30 -0.16 8.34
C TYR A 369 3.39 -1.69 8.46
N GLY A 370 4.58 -2.23 8.75
CA GLY A 370 4.77 -3.67 8.92
C GLY A 370 3.99 -4.25 10.09
N ASP A 371 3.87 -3.53 11.20
CA ASP A 371 3.10 -3.98 12.37
C ASP A 371 1.59 -4.10 12.09
N PHE A 372 1.09 -3.33 11.11
CA PHE A 372 -0.32 -3.38 10.69
C PHE A 372 -0.57 -4.29 9.50
N SER A 373 0.49 -4.77 8.82
CA SER A 373 0.37 -5.67 7.66
C SER A 373 -0.41 -6.96 7.94
N PRO A 374 -0.33 -7.61 9.13
CA PRO A 374 -1.07 -8.85 9.42
C PRO A 374 -2.58 -8.74 9.22
N LYS A 375 -3.15 -7.55 9.45
CA LYS A 375 -4.58 -7.28 9.20
C LYS A 375 -4.97 -7.42 7.72
N TYR A 376 -4.03 -7.15 6.82
CA TYR A 376 -4.25 -7.16 5.38
C TYR A 376 -3.79 -8.46 4.71
N GLN A 377 -2.97 -9.28 5.37
CA GLN A 377 -2.52 -10.57 4.82
C GLN A 377 -3.69 -11.52 4.53
N ALA A 378 -3.69 -12.08 3.32
CA ALA A 378 -4.31 -13.37 3.03
C ALA A 378 -3.23 -14.47 3.13
N MET A 379 -3.65 -15.70 3.36
CA MET A 379 -2.81 -16.88 3.51
C MET A 379 -3.10 -17.85 2.37
N ALA A 380 -2.16 -17.99 1.46
CA ALA A 380 -2.18 -18.92 0.34
C ALA A 380 -1.19 -20.06 0.61
N THR A 381 -1.60 -20.97 1.49
CA THR A 381 -0.82 -22.16 1.85
C THR A 381 -0.83 -23.14 0.69
N HIS A 382 0.35 -23.53 0.24
CA HIS A 382 0.53 -24.40 -0.91
C HIS A 382 1.70 -25.34 -0.72
N GLU A 383 1.61 -26.48 -1.39
CA GLU A 383 2.67 -27.47 -1.47
C GLU A 383 3.31 -27.39 -2.86
N GLN A 384 4.34 -28.20 -3.12
CA GLN A 384 4.78 -28.47 -4.50
C GLN A 384 4.75 -29.96 -4.86
N ALA A 385 4.46 -30.82 -3.88
CA ALA A 385 4.16 -32.21 -4.17
C ALA A 385 2.93 -32.26 -5.09
N THR A 386 2.99 -33.14 -6.09
CA THR A 386 1.85 -33.38 -6.96
C THR A 386 0.73 -34.03 -6.16
N GLY A 387 -0.51 -33.71 -6.52
CA GLY A 387 -1.67 -34.26 -5.84
C GLY A 387 -1.80 -35.77 -6.04
N ALA A 388 -2.27 -36.48 -5.01
CA ALA A 388 -2.56 -37.90 -5.09
C ALA A 388 -3.62 -38.22 -6.14
N GLY A 389 -3.46 -39.37 -6.82
CA GLY A 389 -4.41 -39.86 -7.82
C GLY A 389 -4.33 -39.14 -9.17
N ILE A 390 -3.39 -38.20 -9.34
CA ILE A 390 -3.17 -37.50 -10.61
C ILE A 390 -2.35 -38.36 -11.58
N GLY A 391 -1.53 -39.29 -11.11
CA GLY A 391 -0.65 -40.12 -11.94
C GLY A 391 0.61 -39.41 -12.43
N HIS A 392 0.96 -38.25 -11.86
CA HIS A 392 2.17 -37.48 -12.17
C HIS A 392 3.11 -37.49 -10.96
N ILE A 393 4.23 -38.21 -11.05
CA ILE A 393 5.26 -38.33 -10.00
C ILE A 393 4.66 -38.75 -8.65
N GLU A 394 3.71 -39.68 -8.66
CA GLU A 394 3.05 -40.13 -7.42
C GLU A 394 3.99 -40.84 -6.45
N ASN A 395 5.11 -41.38 -6.94
CA ASN A 395 6.13 -41.98 -6.09
C ASN A 395 6.81 -40.96 -5.17
N LEU A 396 6.67 -39.65 -5.41
CA LEU A 396 7.13 -38.60 -4.50
C LEU A 396 6.41 -38.68 -3.14
N LEU A 397 5.10 -38.99 -3.14
CA LEU A 397 4.25 -38.95 -1.95
C LEU A 397 4.64 -40.01 -0.91
N SER A 398 5.28 -41.11 -1.33
CA SER A 398 5.79 -42.16 -0.45
C SER A 398 7.23 -41.93 0.03
N MET A 399 7.89 -40.86 -0.43
CA MET A 399 9.27 -40.56 -0.03
C MET A 399 9.35 -39.94 1.37
N PRO A 400 10.51 -40.07 2.05
CA PRO A 400 10.78 -39.35 3.29
C PRO A 400 10.50 -37.85 3.17
N TYR A 401 10.10 -37.22 4.28
CA TYR A 401 9.75 -35.79 4.32
C TYR A 401 10.86 -34.89 3.76
N GLU A 402 12.12 -35.18 4.08
CA GLU A 402 13.28 -34.41 3.59
C GLU A 402 13.47 -34.49 2.07
N GLU A 403 13.16 -35.63 1.45
CA GLU A 403 13.23 -35.77 -0.02
C GLU A 403 12.10 -34.97 -0.69
N ARG A 404 10.91 -34.94 -0.08
CA ARG A 404 9.79 -34.10 -0.54
C ARG A 404 10.09 -32.61 -0.38
N LEU A 405 10.75 -32.24 0.72
CA LEU A 405 11.20 -30.87 0.96
C LEU A 405 12.27 -30.45 -0.05
N ALA A 406 13.23 -31.34 -0.35
CA ALA A 406 14.23 -31.09 -1.39
C ALA A 406 13.59 -30.90 -2.77
N PHE A 407 12.56 -31.70 -3.10
CA PHE A 407 11.79 -31.53 -4.34
C PHE A 407 11.09 -30.17 -4.43
N GLN A 408 10.43 -29.73 -3.34
CA GLN A 408 9.80 -28.41 -3.26
C GLN A 408 10.81 -27.27 -3.42
N ASN A 409 11.95 -27.37 -2.75
CA ASN A 409 12.98 -26.32 -2.76
C ASN A 409 13.76 -26.24 -4.06
N ALA A 410 13.72 -27.28 -4.91
CA ALA A 410 14.44 -27.30 -6.18
C ALA A 410 13.95 -26.21 -7.16
N VAL A 411 12.66 -25.87 -7.11
CA VAL A 411 12.05 -24.83 -7.93
C VAL A 411 11.06 -24.06 -7.06
N PRO A 412 11.47 -23.10 -6.22
CA PRO A 412 10.56 -22.40 -5.32
C PRO A 412 9.59 -21.47 -6.09
N TRP A 413 8.51 -21.05 -5.44
CA TRP A 413 7.63 -19.98 -5.93
C TRP A 413 8.05 -18.60 -5.43
N THR A 414 9.20 -18.50 -4.78
CA THR A 414 9.65 -17.26 -4.15
C THR A 414 10.74 -16.55 -4.96
N ASP A 415 10.70 -15.23 -4.97
CA ASP A 415 11.79 -14.40 -5.47
C ASP A 415 12.99 -14.37 -4.49
N GLN A 416 14.03 -13.59 -4.82
CA GLN A 416 15.22 -13.44 -3.97
C GLN A 416 14.95 -12.79 -2.60
N ARG A 417 13.82 -12.08 -2.46
CA ARG A 417 13.35 -11.50 -1.19
C ARG A 417 12.43 -12.46 -0.42
N GLY A 418 12.24 -13.68 -0.92
CA GLY A 418 11.37 -14.69 -0.32
C GLY A 418 9.89 -14.45 -0.59
N ARG A 419 9.51 -13.53 -1.48
CA ARG A 419 8.10 -13.21 -1.74
C ARG A 419 7.53 -14.12 -2.82
N ASP A 420 6.26 -14.45 -2.71
CA ASP A 420 5.58 -15.22 -3.74
C ASP A 420 5.57 -14.49 -5.10
N MET A 421 6.08 -15.19 -6.12
CA MET A 421 6.27 -14.65 -7.47
C MET A 421 4.95 -14.41 -8.20
N ILE A 422 3.89 -15.16 -7.92
CA ILE A 422 2.59 -14.96 -8.58
C ILE A 422 2.04 -13.60 -8.14
N TYR A 423 1.89 -13.39 -6.83
CA TYR A 423 1.32 -12.15 -6.33
C TYR A 423 2.26 -10.95 -6.51
N GLY A 424 3.58 -11.17 -6.39
CA GLY A 424 4.59 -10.13 -6.54
C GLY A 424 4.69 -9.61 -7.97
N SER A 425 4.68 -10.50 -8.98
CA SER A 425 4.61 -10.11 -10.40
C SER A 425 3.25 -9.51 -10.77
N GLY A 426 2.20 -9.97 -10.09
CA GLY A 426 0.85 -9.42 -10.15
C GLY A 426 0.72 -7.97 -9.65
N GLY A 427 1.77 -7.42 -9.02
CA GLY A 427 1.81 -6.03 -8.58
C GLY A 427 1.27 -5.79 -7.16
N LEU A 428 0.93 -6.84 -6.40
CA LEU A 428 0.48 -6.73 -5.02
C LEU A 428 1.67 -6.48 -4.07
N LEU A 429 1.39 -5.94 -2.88
CA LEU A 429 2.33 -6.03 -1.77
C LEU A 429 2.33 -7.45 -1.22
N VAL A 430 3.50 -8.06 -1.10
CA VAL A 430 3.62 -9.46 -0.69
C VAL A 430 4.67 -9.57 0.40
N GLU A 431 4.24 -10.04 1.56
CA GLU A 431 5.12 -10.38 2.65
C GLU A 431 5.92 -11.65 2.31
N PRO A 432 7.18 -11.81 2.79
CA PRO A 432 7.96 -13.01 2.55
C PRO A 432 7.18 -14.28 2.93
N SER A 433 7.21 -15.30 2.08
CA SER A 433 6.55 -16.57 2.35
C SER A 433 7.14 -17.23 3.60
N THR A 434 6.28 -17.90 4.37
CA THR A 434 6.71 -18.66 5.54
C THR A 434 6.65 -20.15 5.24
N LYS A 435 7.59 -20.91 5.78
CA LYS A 435 7.54 -22.38 5.76
C LYS A 435 6.33 -22.86 6.56
N ALA A 436 5.69 -23.91 6.08
CA ALA A 436 4.54 -24.53 6.71
C ALA A 436 4.54 -26.05 6.48
N VAL A 437 3.57 -26.71 7.10
CA VAL A 437 3.22 -28.10 6.87
C VAL A 437 1.80 -28.15 6.30
N GLY A 438 1.68 -28.69 5.09
CA GLY A 438 0.40 -28.94 4.44
C GLY A 438 -0.17 -30.29 4.90
N ALA A 439 -1.49 -30.33 5.05
CA ALA A 439 -2.22 -31.53 5.41
C ALA A 439 -3.50 -31.63 4.59
N TYR A 440 -3.62 -32.65 3.75
CA TYR A 440 -4.76 -32.86 2.87
C TYR A 440 -5.16 -34.33 2.81
N THR A 441 -6.45 -34.61 2.76
CA THR A 441 -6.97 -35.98 2.56
C THR A 441 -7.69 -36.03 1.22
N PRO A 442 -7.02 -36.44 0.13
CA PRO A 442 -7.65 -36.57 -1.18
C PRO A 442 -8.84 -37.53 -1.13
N LYS A 443 -9.93 -37.20 -1.84
CA LYS A 443 -11.11 -38.08 -1.90
C LYS A 443 -10.79 -39.38 -2.62
N ALA A 444 -9.84 -39.35 -3.56
CA ALA A 444 -9.42 -40.52 -4.31
C ALA A 444 -8.73 -41.60 -3.46
N THR A 445 -7.91 -41.20 -2.48
CA THR A 445 -7.12 -42.14 -1.65
C THR A 445 -7.72 -42.33 -0.27
N GLY A 446 -8.36 -41.29 0.29
CA GLY A 446 -8.85 -41.27 1.66
C GLY A 446 -7.73 -41.28 2.72
N LEU A 447 -6.48 -41.14 2.30
CA LEU A 447 -5.31 -41.14 3.18
C LEU A 447 -4.87 -39.70 3.44
N LEU A 448 -4.57 -39.38 4.70
CA LEU A 448 -4.03 -38.09 5.08
C LEU A 448 -2.59 -37.96 4.60
N GLU A 449 -2.35 -36.98 3.74
CA GLU A 449 -1.03 -36.58 3.26
C GLU A 449 -0.55 -35.42 4.09
N VAL A 450 0.68 -35.52 4.59
CA VAL A 450 1.34 -34.45 5.35
C VAL A 450 2.61 -34.07 4.62
N ASN A 451 2.60 -32.94 3.93
CA ASN A 451 3.66 -32.49 3.02
C ASN A 451 4.34 -31.22 3.54
N PRO A 452 5.61 -30.98 3.17
CA PRO A 452 6.18 -29.65 3.24
C PRO A 452 5.31 -28.66 2.46
N ALA A 453 5.16 -27.45 3.00
CA ALA A 453 4.38 -26.38 2.39
C ALA A 453 5.03 -25.02 2.60
N GLU A 454 4.52 -24.03 1.88
CA GLU A 454 4.82 -22.61 2.05
C GLU A 454 3.52 -21.82 2.10
N VAL A 455 3.55 -20.66 2.74
CA VAL A 455 2.41 -19.75 2.83
C VAL A 455 2.78 -18.46 2.14
N ALA A 456 2.18 -18.22 0.97
CA ALA A 456 2.24 -16.92 0.33
C ALA A 456 1.35 -15.94 1.10
N ARG A 457 1.85 -14.72 1.33
CA ARG A 457 1.22 -13.72 2.20
C ARG A 457 0.92 -12.39 1.48
N PRO A 458 0.12 -12.38 0.39
CA PRO A 458 -0.26 -11.13 -0.27
C PRO A 458 -1.16 -10.29 0.61
N LEU A 459 -1.04 -8.96 0.51
CA LEU A 459 -1.90 -8.02 1.21
C LEU A 459 -3.15 -7.73 0.37
N VAL A 460 -4.32 -7.93 0.97
CA VAL A 460 -5.63 -7.68 0.38
C VAL A 460 -6.49 -6.82 1.30
N GLN A 461 -7.43 -6.10 0.71
CA GLN A 461 -8.37 -5.25 1.44
C GLN A 461 -9.70 -5.96 1.70
N GLN A 462 -10.35 -5.57 2.80
CA GLN A 462 -11.65 -6.05 3.22
C GLN A 462 -12.57 -4.89 3.59
N SER A 463 -13.86 -5.05 3.33
CA SER A 463 -14.91 -4.11 3.70
C SER A 463 -16.22 -4.85 3.99
N GLY A 464 -17.00 -4.34 4.94
CA GLY A 464 -18.28 -4.95 5.30
C GLY A 464 -18.15 -6.38 5.84
N GLY A 465 -16.99 -6.73 6.41
CA GLY A 465 -16.75 -8.07 6.94
C GLY A 465 -16.46 -9.14 5.89
N ALA A 466 -16.06 -8.75 4.67
CA ALA A 466 -15.62 -9.63 3.59
C ALA A 466 -14.46 -9.01 2.79
N ILE A 467 -13.69 -9.84 2.08
CA ILE A 467 -12.67 -9.36 1.14
C ILE A 467 -13.33 -8.61 -0.02
N ILE A 468 -12.66 -7.59 -0.54
CA ILE A 468 -13.14 -6.90 -1.74
C ILE A 468 -13.15 -7.90 -2.92
N PRO A 469 -14.23 -8.01 -3.71
CA PRO A 469 -14.36 -9.03 -4.75
C PRO A 469 -13.19 -9.06 -5.76
N SER A 470 -12.65 -7.91 -6.16
CA SER A 470 -11.49 -7.82 -7.06
C SER A 470 -10.24 -8.45 -6.45
N ASP A 471 -10.04 -8.30 -5.15
CA ASP A 471 -8.88 -8.85 -4.45
C ASP A 471 -9.02 -10.37 -4.32
N ALA A 472 -10.21 -10.85 -3.93
CA ALA A 472 -10.53 -12.29 -3.88
C ALA A 472 -10.39 -12.95 -5.26
N GLN A 473 -10.73 -12.24 -6.33
CA GLN A 473 -10.57 -12.70 -7.70
C GLN A 473 -9.09 -12.87 -8.08
N MET A 474 -8.21 -11.93 -7.73
CA MET A 474 -6.77 -12.08 -7.96
C MET A 474 -6.17 -13.25 -7.17
N LEU A 475 -6.65 -13.48 -5.93
CA LEU A 475 -6.28 -14.67 -5.15
C LEU A 475 -6.75 -15.97 -5.83
N ASN A 476 -7.98 -16.01 -6.35
CA ASN A 476 -8.49 -17.16 -7.10
C ASN A 476 -7.67 -17.44 -8.37
N ILE A 477 -7.28 -16.40 -9.10
CA ILE A 477 -6.40 -16.53 -10.27
C ILE A 477 -5.04 -17.09 -9.85
N GLY A 478 -4.44 -16.56 -8.78
CA GLY A 478 -3.15 -17.02 -8.30
C GLY A 478 -3.16 -18.49 -7.91
N GLU A 479 -4.15 -18.90 -7.10
CA GLU A 479 -4.24 -20.28 -6.63
C GLU A 479 -4.70 -21.27 -7.71
N SER A 480 -5.54 -20.86 -8.66
CA SER A 480 -5.86 -21.66 -9.85
C SER A 480 -4.63 -21.88 -10.73
N SER A 481 -3.79 -20.85 -10.86
CA SER A 481 -2.53 -20.92 -11.62
C SER A 481 -1.55 -21.87 -10.95
N ARG A 482 -1.40 -21.77 -9.63
CA ARG A 482 -0.54 -22.66 -8.85
C ARG A 482 -0.98 -24.12 -8.96
N ALA A 483 -2.26 -24.39 -8.70
CA ALA A 483 -2.81 -25.74 -8.77
C ALA A 483 -2.63 -26.40 -10.15
N TYR A 484 -2.79 -25.61 -11.22
CA TYR A 484 -2.58 -26.10 -12.58
C TYR A 484 -1.10 -26.35 -12.89
N ILE A 485 -0.23 -25.38 -12.61
CA ILE A 485 1.21 -25.45 -12.94
C ILE A 485 1.94 -26.50 -12.11
N ASP A 486 1.58 -26.69 -10.85
CA ASP A 486 2.18 -27.71 -9.98
C ASP A 486 1.46 -29.07 -10.05
N ALA A 487 0.37 -29.18 -10.82
CA ALA A 487 -0.48 -30.38 -10.88
C ALA A 487 -0.94 -30.84 -9.48
N GLN A 488 -1.62 -29.94 -8.76
CA GLN A 488 -2.19 -30.21 -7.43
C GLN A 488 -3.68 -30.55 -7.52
N ASN A 489 -4.20 -31.20 -6.48
CA ASN A 489 -5.62 -31.48 -6.35
C ASN A 489 -6.46 -30.20 -6.18
N ALA A 490 -5.90 -29.15 -5.60
CA ALA A 490 -6.57 -27.87 -5.47
C ALA A 490 -5.60 -26.73 -5.26
N GLY A 491 -6.06 -25.51 -5.50
CA GLY A 491 -5.44 -24.27 -5.02
C GLY A 491 -6.39 -23.58 -4.06
N ALA A 492 -5.88 -23.06 -2.96
CA ALA A 492 -6.73 -22.45 -1.94
C ALA A 492 -6.04 -21.29 -1.24
N TRP A 493 -6.86 -20.35 -0.80
CA TRP A 493 -6.43 -19.23 0.05
C TRP A 493 -7.47 -19.01 1.14
N HIS A 494 -7.04 -18.38 2.23
CA HIS A 494 -7.95 -17.94 3.27
C HIS A 494 -7.48 -16.64 3.92
N LYS A 495 -8.39 -15.94 4.58
CA LYS A 495 -8.10 -14.71 5.32
C LYS A 495 -8.94 -14.63 6.57
N ILE A 496 -8.30 -14.25 7.69
CA ILE A 496 -9.01 -13.84 8.89
C ILE A 496 -9.61 -12.45 8.68
N ILE A 497 -10.93 -12.33 8.80
CA ILE A 497 -11.61 -11.04 8.75
C ILE A 497 -11.52 -10.39 10.13
N PRO A 498 -11.07 -9.11 10.23
CA PRO A 498 -10.90 -8.45 11.51
C PRO A 498 -12.17 -8.43 12.37
N ASP A 499 -12.00 -8.63 13.68
CA ASP A 499 -13.09 -8.61 14.65
C ASP A 499 -13.92 -7.33 14.65
N THR A 500 -13.30 -6.19 14.30
CA THR A 500 -13.97 -4.90 14.16
C THR A 500 -14.97 -4.84 13.02
N GLN A 501 -14.96 -5.83 12.12
CA GLN A 501 -15.90 -5.95 10.99
C GLN A 501 -16.80 -7.19 11.09
N THR A 502 -16.80 -7.90 12.22
CA THR A 502 -17.56 -9.15 12.37
C THR A 502 -18.29 -9.21 13.70
N SER A 503 -19.47 -9.81 13.68
CA SER A 503 -20.22 -10.15 14.89
C SER A 503 -19.68 -11.42 15.53
N ALA A 504 -19.92 -11.59 16.83
CA ALA A 504 -19.52 -12.80 17.55
C ALA A 504 -20.15 -14.10 16.98
N ALA A 505 -21.30 -13.99 16.29
CA ALA A 505 -22.00 -15.12 15.67
C ALA A 505 -21.36 -15.58 14.36
N GLU A 506 -20.68 -14.69 13.63
CA GLU A 506 -19.97 -15.01 12.38
C GLU A 506 -18.60 -15.65 12.60
N ARG A 507 -18.03 -15.54 13.81
CA ARG A 507 -16.71 -16.05 14.17
C ARG A 507 -16.74 -17.55 14.46
N ASN A 508 -16.93 -18.35 13.40
CA ASN A 508 -17.18 -19.78 13.42
C ASN A 508 -15.93 -20.65 13.15
N SER A 509 -14.75 -20.04 13.03
CA SER A 509 -13.45 -20.72 12.86
C SER A 509 -12.52 -20.39 14.04
N ILE A 510 -11.37 -21.08 14.15
CA ILE A 510 -10.37 -20.85 15.22
C ILE A 510 -9.04 -20.42 14.60
N ASN A 511 -8.42 -19.39 15.16
CA ASN A 511 -7.02 -19.04 14.91
C ASN A 511 -6.20 -19.38 16.16
N ILE A 512 -5.11 -20.11 15.98
CA ILE A 512 -4.18 -20.50 17.03
C ILE A 512 -2.80 -19.93 16.66
N PRO A 513 -2.42 -18.75 17.16
CA PRO A 513 -1.10 -18.17 16.92
C PRO A 513 -0.01 -19.05 17.55
N LEU A 514 1.11 -19.21 16.85
CA LEU A 514 2.28 -19.95 17.32
C LEU A 514 3.56 -19.19 16.95
N ASP A 515 4.62 -19.38 17.73
CA ASP A 515 5.93 -18.78 17.43
C ASP A 515 6.57 -19.38 16.16
N LYS A 516 6.14 -20.58 15.76
CA LYS A 516 6.63 -21.33 14.60
C LYS A 516 5.56 -22.27 14.04
N SER A 517 5.78 -22.74 12.81
CA SER A 517 4.99 -23.79 12.19
C SER A 517 4.94 -25.07 13.07
N PRO A 518 3.78 -25.75 13.18
CA PRO A 518 3.65 -27.05 13.84
C PRO A 518 4.55 -28.11 13.19
N THR A 519 4.92 -29.14 13.95
CA THR A 519 5.60 -30.31 13.35
C THR A 519 4.64 -31.14 12.49
N PRO A 520 5.14 -31.98 11.57
CA PRO A 520 4.30 -32.91 10.81
C PRO A 520 3.37 -33.77 11.68
N GLU A 521 3.84 -34.22 12.84
CA GLU A 521 3.05 -35.02 13.78
C GLU A 521 1.95 -34.19 14.44
N GLN A 522 2.24 -32.94 14.80
CA GLN A 522 1.23 -32.02 15.32
C GLN A 522 0.18 -31.71 14.26
N MET A 523 0.61 -31.42 13.03
CA MET A 523 -0.28 -31.10 11.93
C MET A 523 -1.19 -32.27 11.56
N SER A 524 -0.67 -33.50 11.60
CA SER A 524 -1.47 -34.72 11.40
C SER A 524 -2.60 -34.82 12.44
N LYS A 525 -2.26 -34.70 13.73
CA LYS A 525 -3.24 -34.73 14.84
C LYS A 525 -4.26 -33.60 14.74
N LEU A 526 -3.82 -32.39 14.37
CA LEU A 526 -4.70 -31.24 14.18
C LEU A 526 -5.66 -31.45 13.01
N SER A 527 -5.19 -32.03 11.89
CA SER A 527 -6.03 -32.34 10.74
C SER A 527 -7.11 -33.38 11.06
N GLU A 528 -6.73 -34.45 11.77
CA GLU A 528 -7.68 -35.45 12.28
C GLU A 528 -8.72 -34.82 13.22
N LEU A 529 -8.28 -34.03 14.19
CA LEU A 529 -9.15 -33.34 15.13
C LEU A 529 -10.09 -32.35 14.41
N ALA A 530 -9.58 -31.58 13.45
CA ALA A 530 -10.37 -30.64 12.66
C ALA A 530 -11.46 -31.38 11.89
N THR A 531 -11.11 -32.46 11.20
CA THR A 531 -12.04 -33.27 10.41
C THR A 531 -13.15 -33.85 11.28
N GLN A 532 -12.81 -34.42 12.45
CA GLN A 532 -13.77 -34.95 13.42
C GLN A 532 -14.75 -33.89 13.94
N ASN A 533 -14.34 -32.61 13.88
CA ASN A 533 -15.15 -31.48 14.29
C ASN A 533 -15.71 -30.69 13.10
N GLY A 534 -15.68 -31.21 11.87
CA GLY A 534 -16.22 -30.50 10.70
C GLY A 534 -15.47 -29.19 10.41
N MET A 535 -14.15 -29.25 10.42
CA MET A 535 -13.22 -28.17 10.11
C MET A 535 -12.07 -28.69 9.25
N PHE A 536 -11.32 -27.77 8.63
CA PHE A 536 -10.03 -28.02 8.01
C PHE A 536 -8.93 -27.38 8.84
N ALA A 537 -7.81 -28.07 9.04
CA ALA A 537 -6.62 -27.48 9.66
C ALA A 537 -5.68 -26.94 8.58
N VAL A 538 -5.25 -25.68 8.71
CA VAL A 538 -4.32 -25.05 7.78
C VAL A 538 -3.22 -24.34 8.56
N ASP A 539 -1.97 -24.73 8.33
CA ASP A 539 -0.80 -24.05 8.86
C ASP A 539 -0.57 -22.72 8.13
N THR A 540 -0.28 -21.67 8.91
CA THR A 540 0.01 -20.31 8.44
C THR A 540 1.49 -19.94 8.60
N GLY A 541 2.35 -20.89 8.97
CA GLY A 541 3.78 -20.74 9.27
C GLY A 541 4.08 -20.07 10.63
N LYS A 542 3.09 -19.39 11.20
CA LYS A 542 3.12 -18.72 12.51
C LYS A 542 1.87 -19.03 13.34
N GLY A 543 1.27 -20.20 13.09
CA GLY A 543 0.01 -20.56 13.69
C GLY A 543 -0.76 -21.57 12.86
N VAL A 544 -1.93 -21.95 13.36
CA VAL A 544 -2.85 -22.85 12.68
C VAL A 544 -4.24 -22.25 12.69
N ASN A 545 -4.88 -22.25 11.54
CA ASN A 545 -6.29 -21.95 11.41
C ASN A 545 -7.10 -23.23 11.30
N LEU A 546 -8.10 -23.40 12.18
CA LEU A 546 -9.13 -24.41 12.04
C LEU A 546 -10.35 -23.76 11.40
N ILE A 547 -10.48 -23.96 10.10
CA ILE A 547 -11.47 -23.31 9.25
C ILE A 547 -12.75 -24.14 9.26
N ASN A 548 -13.89 -23.53 9.58
CA ASN A 548 -15.17 -24.23 9.55
C ASN A 548 -15.47 -24.84 8.17
N ASP A 549 -15.84 -26.11 8.13
CA ASP A 549 -16.31 -26.75 6.90
C ASP A 549 -17.85 -26.65 6.81
N PRO A 550 -18.41 -25.72 6.01
CA PRO A 550 -19.86 -25.59 5.86
C PRO A 550 -20.52 -26.77 5.14
N TYR A 551 -19.74 -27.67 4.54
CA TYR A 551 -20.23 -28.86 3.85
C TYR A 551 -20.29 -30.10 4.76
N SER A 552 -19.61 -30.06 5.91
CA SER A 552 -19.71 -31.10 6.94
C SER A 552 -21.04 -31.02 7.71
N SER A 553 -21.52 -32.15 8.23
CA SER A 553 -22.74 -32.18 9.06
C SER A 553 -22.64 -31.30 10.30
N ILE A 554 -21.45 -31.24 10.90
CA ILE A 554 -21.17 -30.43 12.09
C ILE A 554 -21.04 -28.94 11.70
N GLY A 555 -20.13 -28.62 10.78
CA GLY A 555 -19.78 -27.26 10.42
C GLY A 555 -20.88 -26.49 9.67
N LYS A 556 -21.78 -27.18 8.96
CA LYS A 556 -22.97 -26.56 8.32
C LYS A 556 -23.85 -25.79 9.31
N SER A 557 -23.95 -26.28 10.55
CA SER A 557 -24.79 -25.66 11.59
C SER A 557 -24.01 -24.76 12.55
N ARG A 558 -22.68 -24.72 12.43
CA ARG A 558 -21.82 -24.03 13.37
C ARG A 558 -21.95 -22.52 13.25
N THR A 559 -22.11 -21.88 14.40
CA THR A 559 -21.99 -20.42 14.57
C THR A 559 -20.86 -20.13 15.54
N GLY A 560 -20.43 -18.87 15.63
CA GLY A 560 -19.47 -18.50 16.67
C GLY A 560 -19.99 -18.69 18.10
N ILE A 561 -21.32 -18.67 18.30
CA ILE A 561 -21.93 -18.94 19.61
C ILE A 561 -21.80 -20.42 19.97
N THR A 562 -22.07 -21.34 19.04
CA THR A 562 -21.91 -22.78 19.29
C THR A 562 -20.44 -23.14 19.45
N LEU A 563 -19.56 -22.58 18.59
CA LEU A 563 -18.12 -22.76 18.69
C LEU A 563 -17.56 -22.31 20.04
N SER A 564 -18.10 -21.23 20.64
CA SER A 564 -17.70 -20.79 21.99
C SER A 564 -17.89 -21.87 23.05
N LYS A 565 -18.93 -22.71 22.90
CA LYS A 565 -19.19 -23.82 23.81
C LYS A 565 -18.28 -25.01 23.50
N GLU A 566 -18.05 -25.29 22.22
CA GLU A 566 -17.14 -26.35 21.75
C GLU A 566 -15.71 -26.12 22.27
N ILE A 567 -15.17 -24.90 22.14
CA ILE A 567 -13.84 -24.53 22.65
C ILE A 567 -13.75 -24.65 24.18
N LYS A 568 -14.84 -24.40 24.92
CA LYS A 568 -14.86 -24.60 26.39
C LYS A 568 -14.99 -26.07 26.79
N GLY A 569 -15.28 -26.96 25.84
CA GLY A 569 -15.46 -28.39 26.06
C GLY A 569 -14.27 -29.20 25.56
N ASN A 570 -14.57 -30.40 25.04
CA ASN A 570 -13.57 -31.37 24.62
C ASN A 570 -12.63 -30.85 23.52
N LEU A 571 -13.15 -30.06 22.56
CA LEU A 571 -12.34 -29.52 21.48
C LEU A 571 -11.18 -28.66 22.04
N GLY A 572 -11.45 -27.74 22.96
CA GLY A 572 -10.40 -26.92 23.55
C GLY A 572 -9.42 -27.71 24.42
N ALA A 573 -9.91 -28.69 25.19
CA ALA A 573 -9.04 -29.56 25.97
C ALA A 573 -8.04 -30.30 25.06
N THR A 574 -8.52 -30.93 23.98
CA THR A 574 -7.67 -31.63 23.03
C THR A 574 -6.73 -30.69 22.28
N LEU A 575 -7.16 -29.48 21.91
CA LEU A 575 -6.28 -28.48 21.29
C LEU A 575 -5.12 -28.12 22.22
N LYS A 576 -5.41 -27.87 23.50
CA LYS A 576 -4.37 -27.57 24.49
C LYS A 576 -3.38 -28.73 24.65
N ASP A 577 -3.84 -29.97 24.59
CA ASP A 577 -2.97 -31.15 24.67
C ASP A 577 -2.11 -31.34 23.41
N VAL A 578 -2.63 -31.01 22.22
CA VAL A 578 -1.92 -31.21 20.94
C VAL A 578 -0.93 -30.07 20.63
N ILE A 579 -1.35 -28.82 20.85
CA ILE A 579 -0.61 -27.62 20.39
C ILE A 579 -0.34 -26.59 21.49
N GLY A 580 -0.82 -26.82 22.73
CA GLY A 580 -0.54 -25.95 23.88
C GLY A 580 -1.48 -24.76 24.05
N ASP A 581 -2.36 -24.50 23.09
CA ASP A 581 -3.31 -23.38 23.11
C ASP A 581 -4.67 -23.81 22.52
N THR A 582 -5.74 -23.19 23.00
CA THR A 582 -7.10 -23.35 22.47
C THR A 582 -7.40 -22.43 21.28
N GLY A 583 -6.63 -21.35 21.13
CA GLY A 583 -6.85 -20.31 20.14
C GLY A 583 -8.04 -19.40 20.42
N GLN A 584 -8.37 -18.57 19.43
CA GLN A 584 -9.46 -17.60 19.47
C GLN A 584 -10.40 -17.77 18.29
N ARG A 585 -11.68 -17.49 18.52
CA ARG A 585 -12.69 -17.55 17.47
C ARG A 585 -12.55 -16.39 16.51
N VAL A 586 -12.56 -16.71 15.22
CA VAL A 586 -12.42 -15.74 14.14
C VAL A 586 -13.41 -16.06 13.02
N LYS A 587 -13.70 -15.07 12.18
CA LYS A 587 -14.34 -15.30 10.87
C LYS A 587 -13.22 -15.49 9.87
N ILE A 588 -13.27 -16.57 9.10
CA ILE A 588 -12.34 -16.82 8.00
C ILE A 588 -13.13 -16.85 6.71
N GLU A 589 -12.66 -16.09 5.73
CA GLU A 589 -13.13 -16.17 4.35
C GLU A 589 -12.12 -16.98 3.54
N THR A 590 -12.60 -17.79 2.60
CA THR A 590 -11.79 -18.74 1.83
C THR A 590 -12.13 -18.69 0.34
N GLY A 591 -11.14 -18.95 -0.51
CA GLY A 591 -11.35 -19.33 -1.89
C GLY A 591 -10.72 -20.70 -2.17
N TYR A 592 -11.39 -21.51 -2.99
CA TYR A 592 -10.99 -22.87 -3.32
C TYR A 592 -11.18 -23.14 -4.80
N GLN A 593 -10.13 -23.65 -5.45
CA GLN A 593 -10.09 -23.99 -6.87
C GLN A 593 -9.91 -25.50 -7.00
N ASP A 594 -11.01 -26.23 -7.26
CA ASP A 594 -10.98 -27.69 -7.39
C ASP A 594 -10.31 -28.10 -8.70
N TYR A 595 -9.28 -28.94 -8.61
CA TYR A 595 -8.66 -29.59 -9.76
C TYR A 595 -8.69 -31.13 -9.65
N GLU A 596 -9.02 -31.70 -8.48
CA GLU A 596 -8.98 -33.13 -8.20
C GLU A 596 -9.90 -33.89 -9.16
N SER A 597 -11.11 -33.38 -9.36
CA SER A 597 -12.08 -33.96 -10.29
C SER A 597 -11.65 -33.83 -11.76
N LEU A 598 -10.89 -32.78 -12.10
CA LEU A 598 -10.47 -32.47 -13.47
C LEU A 598 -9.30 -33.33 -13.93
N TRP A 599 -8.40 -33.68 -13.00
CA TRP A 599 -7.21 -34.49 -13.33
C TRP A 599 -7.53 -35.95 -13.64
N LYS A 600 -8.67 -36.46 -13.17
CA LYS A 600 -9.18 -37.82 -13.47
C LYS A 600 -9.46 -38.02 -14.95
N ASP A 601 -9.81 -36.94 -15.66
CA ASP A 601 -10.09 -36.94 -17.08
C ASP A 601 -8.81 -36.71 -17.91
N VAL A 602 -7.88 -37.68 -17.82
CA VAL A 602 -6.57 -37.64 -18.48
C VAL A 602 -6.71 -37.30 -19.97
N GLY A 603 -5.95 -36.30 -20.42
CA GLY A 603 -5.93 -35.90 -21.82
C GLY A 603 -7.25 -35.34 -22.36
N LYS A 604 -8.19 -34.90 -21.52
CA LYS A 604 -9.44 -34.22 -21.99
C LYS A 604 -9.37 -32.69 -21.92
N GLY A 605 -8.24 -32.12 -21.48
CA GLY A 605 -8.03 -30.67 -21.42
C GLY A 605 -8.91 -29.92 -20.41
N LYS A 606 -9.63 -30.61 -19.50
CA LYS A 606 -10.55 -29.98 -18.53
C LYS A 606 -9.82 -29.07 -17.55
N ALA A 607 -8.70 -29.52 -16.98
CA ALA A 607 -7.87 -28.71 -16.10
C ALA A 607 -7.31 -27.47 -16.83
N THR A 608 -6.84 -27.65 -18.07
CA THR A 608 -6.38 -26.55 -18.93
C THR A 608 -7.50 -25.54 -19.21
N LYS A 609 -8.71 -26.02 -19.50
CA LYS A 609 -9.88 -25.17 -19.72
C LYS A 609 -10.20 -24.34 -18.49
N GLN A 610 -10.27 -24.96 -17.30
CA GLN A 610 -10.53 -24.24 -16.06
C GLN A 610 -9.46 -23.18 -15.80
N PHE A 611 -8.17 -23.55 -15.92
CA PHE A 611 -7.07 -22.61 -15.75
C PHE A 611 -7.22 -21.38 -16.66
N LEU A 612 -7.43 -21.60 -17.97
CA LEU A 612 -7.59 -20.51 -18.93
C LEU A 612 -8.86 -19.69 -18.69
N ASP A 613 -9.97 -20.32 -18.30
CA ASP A 613 -11.21 -19.62 -18.01
C ASP A 613 -11.10 -18.77 -16.73
N THR A 614 -10.36 -19.24 -15.70
CA THR A 614 -10.07 -18.45 -14.50
C THR A 614 -9.21 -17.23 -14.82
N LEU A 615 -8.14 -17.39 -15.64
CA LEU A 615 -7.29 -16.27 -16.07
C LEU A 615 -8.09 -15.16 -16.77
N LYS A 616 -9.07 -15.52 -17.61
CA LYS A 616 -9.93 -14.55 -18.33
C LYS A 616 -10.79 -13.69 -17.41
N THR A 617 -11.00 -14.11 -16.17
CA THR A 617 -11.82 -13.31 -15.25
C THR A 617 -11.15 -11.97 -14.94
N ASN A 618 -9.82 -11.89 -15.01
CA ASN A 618 -9.07 -10.63 -14.98
C ASN A 618 -7.84 -10.72 -15.89
N GLU A 619 -7.98 -10.27 -17.14
CA GLU A 619 -6.92 -10.35 -18.15
C GLU A 619 -5.69 -9.49 -17.82
N GLN A 620 -5.88 -8.32 -17.20
CA GLN A 620 -4.78 -7.45 -16.80
C GLN A 620 -3.86 -8.14 -15.80
N PHE A 621 -4.46 -8.73 -14.75
CA PHE A 621 -3.72 -9.48 -13.75
C PHE A 621 -3.08 -10.73 -14.36
N ALA A 622 -3.82 -11.48 -15.20
CA ALA A 622 -3.31 -12.67 -15.87
C ALA A 622 -2.07 -12.37 -16.73
N GLN A 623 -2.08 -11.27 -17.50
CA GLN A 623 -0.93 -10.84 -18.31
C GLN A 623 0.27 -10.45 -17.43
N SER A 624 0.03 -9.82 -16.27
CA SER A 624 1.11 -9.42 -15.37
C SER A 624 1.84 -10.60 -14.74
N ILE A 625 1.13 -11.69 -14.43
CA ILE A 625 1.71 -12.89 -13.81
C ILE A 625 2.26 -13.90 -14.82
N GLU A 626 1.86 -13.80 -16.09
CA GLU A 626 2.22 -14.75 -17.15
C GLU A 626 3.73 -15.03 -17.22
N PRO A 627 4.65 -14.05 -17.19
CA PRO A 627 6.08 -14.33 -17.23
C PRO A 627 6.56 -15.22 -16.07
N ALA A 628 6.04 -15.00 -14.85
CA ALA A 628 6.39 -15.81 -13.69
C ALA A 628 5.83 -17.25 -13.84
N LEU A 629 4.62 -17.38 -14.36
CA LEU A 629 4.01 -18.68 -14.63
C LEU A 629 4.76 -19.45 -15.73
N GLN A 630 5.24 -18.78 -16.79
CA GLN A 630 6.01 -19.41 -17.86
C GLN A 630 7.35 -19.95 -17.36
N GLN A 631 8.06 -19.15 -16.56
CA GLN A 631 9.31 -19.57 -15.93
C GLN A 631 9.09 -20.79 -15.03
N LYS A 632 8.05 -20.76 -14.20
CA LYS A 632 7.71 -21.91 -13.35
C LYS A 632 7.32 -23.13 -14.17
N ALA A 633 6.51 -22.99 -15.21
CA ALA A 633 6.09 -24.10 -16.07
C ALA A 633 7.29 -24.84 -16.66
N LEU A 634 8.29 -24.09 -17.16
CA LEU A 634 9.54 -24.62 -17.69
C LEU A 634 10.35 -25.35 -16.61
N ALA A 635 10.54 -24.71 -15.46
CA ALA A 635 11.34 -25.25 -14.37
C ALA A 635 10.70 -26.52 -13.77
N ASN A 636 9.38 -26.54 -13.57
CA ASN A 636 8.65 -27.74 -13.15
C ASN A 636 8.77 -28.85 -14.17
N MET A 637 8.61 -28.56 -15.48
CA MET A 637 8.75 -29.57 -16.53
C MET A 637 10.12 -30.26 -16.47
N GLN A 638 11.19 -29.48 -16.31
CA GLN A 638 12.56 -29.98 -16.21
C GLN A 638 12.79 -30.79 -14.92
N ARG A 639 12.45 -30.21 -13.76
CA ARG A 639 12.57 -30.87 -12.45
C ARG A 639 11.84 -32.21 -12.43
N ASP A 640 10.61 -32.23 -12.94
CA ASP A 640 9.73 -33.39 -12.91
C ASP A 640 10.29 -34.51 -13.81
N ALA A 641 10.82 -34.18 -14.99
CA ALA A 641 11.49 -35.13 -15.88
C ALA A 641 12.78 -35.70 -15.26
N GLU A 642 13.61 -34.85 -14.65
CA GLU A 642 14.84 -35.27 -13.97
C GLU A 642 14.54 -36.16 -12.76
N PHE A 643 13.55 -35.79 -11.96
CA PHE A 643 13.11 -36.57 -10.80
C PHE A 643 12.59 -37.95 -11.23
N ALA A 644 11.76 -38.02 -12.26
CA ALA A 644 11.26 -39.27 -12.81
C ALA A 644 12.41 -40.18 -13.28
N LYS A 645 13.39 -39.62 -14.01
CA LYS A 645 14.58 -40.35 -14.45
C LYS A 645 15.39 -40.92 -13.28
N ARG A 646 15.54 -40.16 -12.19
CA ARG A 646 16.30 -40.57 -11.00
C ARG A 646 15.58 -41.63 -10.17
N THR A 647 14.26 -41.58 -10.10
CA THR A 647 13.47 -42.33 -9.11
C THR A 647 12.62 -43.45 -9.71
N GLY A 648 12.56 -43.54 -11.04
CA GLY A 648 11.65 -44.44 -11.74
C GLY A 648 10.19 -43.97 -11.71
N GLY A 649 9.94 -42.72 -11.28
CA GLY A 649 8.62 -42.11 -11.28
C GLY A 649 8.04 -41.92 -12.68
N LYS A 650 6.72 -41.83 -12.79
CA LYS A 650 6.01 -41.59 -14.06
C LYS A 650 5.66 -40.11 -14.21
N VAL A 651 5.97 -39.52 -15.35
CA VAL A 651 5.44 -38.20 -15.74
C VAL A 651 4.25 -38.37 -16.67
N ARG A 652 3.25 -37.51 -16.52
CA ARG A 652 2.10 -37.42 -17.43
C ARG A 652 2.43 -36.57 -18.65
N GLU A 653 2.28 -37.15 -19.84
CA GLU A 653 2.57 -36.49 -21.11
C GLU A 653 1.70 -35.26 -21.36
N ASP A 654 0.40 -35.32 -21.04
CA ASP A 654 -0.53 -34.20 -21.23
C ASP A 654 -0.13 -32.98 -20.38
N ILE A 655 0.27 -33.22 -19.13
CA ILE A 655 0.78 -32.16 -18.22
C ILE A 655 2.09 -31.58 -18.75
N GLN A 656 3.06 -32.43 -19.12
CA GLN A 656 4.35 -31.96 -19.64
C GLN A 656 4.18 -31.19 -20.95
N LYS A 657 3.31 -31.65 -21.86
CA LYS A 657 3.03 -30.97 -23.12
C LYS A 657 2.38 -29.61 -22.91
N ALA A 658 1.43 -29.52 -21.97
CA ALA A 658 0.80 -28.25 -21.64
C ALA A 658 1.79 -27.24 -21.04
N ARG A 659 2.68 -27.69 -20.14
CA ARG A 659 3.75 -26.85 -19.58
C ARG A 659 4.75 -26.39 -20.64
N GLU A 660 5.17 -27.27 -21.55
CA GLU A 660 6.05 -26.94 -22.67
C GLU A 660 5.43 -25.82 -23.54
N ILE A 661 4.17 -25.98 -23.93
CA ILE A 661 3.46 -25.00 -24.76
C ILE A 661 3.30 -23.67 -24.02
N PHE A 662 2.89 -23.73 -22.75
CA PHE A 662 2.70 -22.53 -21.94
C PHE A 662 4.02 -21.78 -21.71
N ALA A 663 5.09 -22.49 -21.35
CA ALA A 663 6.42 -21.91 -21.19
C ALA A 663 6.90 -21.20 -22.48
N ALA A 664 6.65 -21.79 -23.66
CA ALA A 664 7.12 -21.24 -24.92
C ALA A 664 6.22 -20.14 -25.52
N LYS A 665 4.90 -20.23 -25.32
CA LYS A 665 3.91 -19.42 -26.06
C LYS A 665 2.83 -18.78 -25.18
N GLY A 666 2.89 -18.99 -23.88
CA GLY A 666 2.03 -18.34 -22.90
C GLY A 666 0.57 -18.76 -22.96
N ILE A 667 -0.30 -17.92 -22.41
CA ILE A 667 -1.75 -18.04 -22.37
C ILE A 667 -2.31 -18.18 -23.78
N ALA A 668 -1.84 -17.35 -24.72
CA ALA A 668 -2.29 -17.38 -26.11
C ALA A 668 -1.98 -18.73 -26.78
N GLY A 669 -0.74 -19.22 -26.61
CA GLY A 669 -0.32 -20.51 -27.15
C GLY A 669 -1.09 -21.70 -26.55
N LEU A 670 -1.27 -21.70 -25.22
CA LEU A 670 -2.00 -22.77 -24.55
C LEU A 670 -3.49 -22.76 -24.92
N THR A 671 -4.09 -21.59 -25.12
CA THR A 671 -5.46 -21.44 -25.62
C THR A 671 -5.61 -22.03 -27.02
N ALA A 672 -4.70 -21.70 -27.94
CA ALA A 672 -4.70 -22.26 -29.30
C ALA A 672 -4.48 -23.79 -29.30
N ALA A 673 -3.60 -24.28 -28.42
CA ALA A 673 -3.35 -25.71 -28.29
C ALA A 673 -4.54 -26.48 -27.71
N LEU A 674 -5.28 -25.89 -26.76
CA LEU A 674 -6.53 -26.47 -26.25
C LEU A 674 -7.58 -26.54 -27.36
N ALA A 675 -7.76 -25.47 -28.13
CA ALA A 675 -8.73 -25.42 -29.22
C ALA A 675 -8.46 -26.44 -30.34
N SER A 676 -7.18 -26.77 -30.57
CA SER A 676 -6.74 -27.75 -31.58
C SER A 676 -6.58 -29.18 -31.05
N GLY A 677 -6.84 -29.42 -29.76
CA GLY A 677 -6.68 -30.74 -29.13
C GLY A 677 -5.21 -31.19 -28.95
N VAL A 678 -4.24 -30.27 -29.08
CA VAL A 678 -2.79 -30.60 -28.99
C VAL A 678 -2.35 -30.88 -27.56
N VAL A 679 -3.07 -30.39 -26.55
CA VAL A 679 -2.80 -30.63 -25.12
C VAL A 679 -3.35 -31.97 -24.60
N LEU A 680 -3.92 -32.79 -25.49
CA LEU A 680 -4.54 -34.08 -25.17
C LEU A 680 -3.52 -35.21 -25.36
N ALA A 681 -3.60 -36.27 -24.55
CA ALA A 681 -2.72 -37.45 -24.69
C ALA A 681 -2.98 -38.18 -26.03
N GLU A 682 -1.98 -38.88 -26.59
CA GLU A 682 -2.10 -39.57 -27.91
C GLU A 682 -3.37 -40.42 -28.09
N PRO A 683 -3.88 -41.16 -27.08
CA PRO A 683 -5.12 -41.92 -27.24
C PRO A 683 -6.39 -41.06 -27.39
N ALA A 684 -6.36 -39.78 -26.96
CA ALA A 684 -7.51 -38.89 -26.99
C ALA A 684 -7.69 -38.16 -28.35
N ARG A 685 -6.67 -38.11 -29.21
CA ARG A 685 -6.78 -37.52 -30.57
C ARG A 685 -7.68 -38.34 -31.51
N ALA A 686 -7.90 -39.63 -31.22
CA ALA A 686 -8.67 -40.52 -32.09
C ALA A 686 -10.19 -40.24 -32.16
N VAL A 687 -10.72 -39.33 -31.33
CA VAL A 687 -12.17 -39.03 -31.27
C VAL A 687 -12.53 -37.66 -31.88
N LEU A 688 -11.55 -36.87 -32.30
CA LEU A 688 -11.76 -35.51 -32.82
C LEU A 688 -11.32 -35.33 -34.28
N ASP A 689 -11.27 -36.40 -35.07
CA ASP A 689 -11.05 -36.31 -36.51
C ASP A 689 -12.40 -36.27 -37.27
N PRO A 690 -12.80 -35.11 -37.84
CA PRO A 690 -14.00 -35.04 -38.69
C PRO A 690 -13.84 -35.84 -40.00
N SER A 691 -12.64 -36.29 -40.35
CA SER A 691 -12.39 -37.03 -41.61
C SER A 691 -12.79 -38.51 -41.56
N GLN A 692 -13.34 -38.99 -40.43
CA GLN A 692 -13.93 -40.34 -40.32
C GLN A 692 -15.46 -40.35 -40.41
N LEU A 693 -16.10 -39.20 -40.71
CA LEU A 693 -17.53 -39.09 -41.01
C LEU A 693 -17.75 -38.37 -42.36
N GLN A 694 -17.29 -38.99 -43.45
CA GLN A 694 -17.91 -39.10 -44.79
C GLN A 694 -16.88 -39.35 -45.89
#